data_AF-A0A3P3YMY4-F1
#
_entry.id   AF-A0A3P3YMY4-F1
#
_cell.length_a   1.000
_cell.length_b   1.000
_cell.length_c   1.000
_cell.angle_alpha   90.00
_cell.angle_beta   90.00
_cell.angle_gamma   90.00
#
_symmetry.space_group_name_H-M   'P 1'
#
loop_
_entity.id
_entity.type
_entity.pdbx_description
1 polymer ?
#
loop_
_entity_poly.entity_id
_entity_poly.type
_entity_poly.pdbx_seq_one_letter_code
_entity_poly.pdbx_strand_id
1 'polypeptide(L)'
;MLLLGGAIVVVLLLKIAPIDARRSPRYGQSIVGTGMEGAAPDRLEAVVVIAPHVVIRGNAQKEISILAEQGFLITRRKTFAMSPSQTRAIAAGNDAVATKFGSGPVCALVVVRNDATSPYSALAELGLDTLYCTDSSLSTLRVKAALFPGRRQFERTLAVTSGAAGQQLLESVCRQHGFIVVARQERGLTAKDAERLRVHLSLEQKTLWVLEKDNAIVDLQLAVGDATVVSVSRTLAEADNAIQTYWPEGFPLQRTLALLKPDVTAAGHRAAILQAIVDAGFTVIAERCLQMTLEKTKAFYAEHAGKPFYDGLVEFMSSGPIVALALSKPNAVSAWRTLLGPTNSDTARQTAPNSIRAQFGTDGRRNAAHGSDSELSAARELRFFFADLPAASHRPVSAQEIEGKQQEASLNQVLIKGLTALCRTKPVGLAAVKQLGEWLRDNNPLRPVIIEPAAGAQKEYASTLEKLQERAPGGQIRIVFIVGPPGSGKGTQCEMMRSQLGYYHISSGDLLRAEVAKKTALGASIQARIIEGKLVDDDVILTLIENTMLKSGASTFIIDGFPSRIDQAIKFEERIAKCDFVLYLQASDEVILSRRRDDRVDDTAETLRKRLTTFHQEVLPTIQHYERFGKVKTVDASRPTDAVFADVRRAVAPNVPGSIEKRSTLDRLRQKSPTGTVYVVFVLGGPGSGKGTQCDMIKAQLGYFHISSGDLLRAEIAAKTPLGLSIQSLIVEGKLVDDDLILTLIETAMLKSGACNFLIDGFPRRLDQAFLFEKRIAKCDLVLYFDAPDEVLVQRLLDRGKSSGRSDDNTSTIQKRLATFHQESVPAVQHYQQFGKVAKIDAVRSKDAVFTDVKRVLGNLR
;
A
#
# COMPACT_ATOMS: atom_id res chain seq x y z
N MET A 1 33.13 6.69 61.51
CA MET A 1 33.59 7.58 62.61
C MET A 1 34.24 8.82 61.99
N LEU A 2 33.91 9.98 62.56
CA LEU A 2 34.53 11.32 62.50
C LEU A 2 35.74 11.62 61.57
N LEU A 3 35.55 12.70 60.79
CA LEU A 3 36.42 13.87 60.54
C LEU A 3 37.96 13.68 60.44
N LEU A 4 38.53 14.04 59.28
CA LEU A 4 39.26 15.30 59.04
C LEU A 4 39.89 15.31 57.63
N GLY A 5 39.78 16.45 56.93
CA GLY A 5 40.74 16.85 55.89
C GLY A 5 40.28 16.77 54.43
N GLY A 6 39.78 17.90 53.90
CA GLY A 6 39.94 18.30 52.50
C GLY A 6 38.93 17.76 51.47
N ALA A 7 38.19 18.69 50.86
CA ALA A 7 37.37 18.54 49.64
C ALA A 7 36.18 17.57 49.70
N ILE A 8 34.97 18.11 49.91
CA ILE A 8 33.72 17.36 49.71
C ILE A 8 33.31 17.45 48.23
N VAL A 9 33.75 16.43 47.50
CA VAL A 9 33.18 15.95 46.24
C VAL A 9 31.82 15.31 46.55
N VAL A 10 30.75 15.78 45.89
CA VAL A 10 29.46 15.09 45.91
C VAL A 10 29.57 13.85 45.05
N VAL A 11 29.66 12.69 45.69
CA VAL A 11 29.58 11.36 45.07
C VAL A 11 28.14 11.07 44.68
N LEU A 12 27.83 11.19 43.39
CA LEU A 12 26.70 10.49 42.78
C LEU A 12 27.21 9.08 42.43
N LEU A 13 26.58 8.05 42.99
CA LEU A 13 26.91 6.64 42.77
C LEU A 13 26.71 6.23 41.30
N LEU A 14 27.76 6.40 40.49
CA LEU A 14 28.11 5.52 39.38
C LEU A 14 29.12 4.51 39.93
N LYS A 15 28.71 3.26 40.14
CA LYS A 15 29.65 2.14 40.25
C LYS A 15 29.71 1.43 38.91
N ILE A 16 30.69 1.84 38.12
CA ILE A 16 31.35 0.99 37.11
C ILE A 16 32.72 0.62 37.69
N ALA A 17 33.16 -0.59 37.34
CA ALA A 17 34.52 -1.15 37.40
C ALA A 17 34.95 -1.86 38.69
N PRO A 18 36.00 -2.71 38.64
CA PRO A 18 36.41 -3.69 37.62
C PRO A 18 36.76 -5.05 38.28
N ILE A 19 36.76 -6.17 37.55
CA ILE A 19 37.53 -7.34 37.97
C ILE A 19 38.27 -7.89 36.76
N ASP A 20 39.58 -7.69 36.77
CA ASP A 20 40.56 -8.36 35.93
C ASP A 20 41.47 -9.23 36.82
N ALA A 21 41.89 -10.36 36.26
CA ALA A 21 43.03 -11.20 36.57
C ALA A 21 43.18 -11.95 37.93
N ARG A 22 43.06 -13.28 37.81
CA ARG A 22 43.96 -14.36 38.31
C ARG A 22 44.06 -14.65 39.81
N ARG A 23 43.61 -15.87 40.18
CA ARG A 23 44.44 -16.91 40.88
C ARG A 23 43.79 -18.29 40.74
N SER A 24 44.56 -19.22 40.17
CA SER A 24 44.31 -20.66 40.01
C SER A 24 44.53 -21.45 41.33
N PRO A 25 44.23 -22.75 41.34
CA PRO A 25 45.31 -23.76 41.42
C PRO A 25 45.14 -24.83 40.32
N ARG A 26 46.10 -25.00 39.40
CA ARG A 26 47.21 -25.98 39.41
C ARG A 26 46.81 -27.43 39.72
N TYR A 27 46.91 -28.29 38.70
CA TYR A 27 47.78 -29.49 38.59
C TYR A 27 47.71 -29.93 37.10
N GLY A 28 48.72 -29.67 36.25
CA GLY A 28 49.90 -30.52 35.95
C GLY A 28 49.50 -31.65 34.96
N GLN A 29 50.05 -31.87 33.77
CA GLN A 29 51.32 -31.55 33.09
C GLN A 29 51.16 -31.64 31.54
N SER A 30 52.03 -30.91 30.81
CA SER A 30 52.71 -31.19 29.51
C SER A 30 52.01 -32.07 28.45
N ILE A 31 51.89 -31.67 27.16
CA ILE A 31 52.97 -31.66 26.15
C ILE A 31 52.65 -30.68 24.99
N VAL A 32 53.75 -30.06 24.52
CA VAL A 32 54.05 -29.21 23.35
C VAL A 32 53.24 -29.45 22.04
N GLY A 33 52.92 -28.37 21.31
CA GLY A 33 52.61 -28.42 19.87
C GLY A 33 52.05 -27.11 19.27
N THR A 34 52.86 -26.44 18.47
CA THR A 34 52.56 -25.23 17.66
C THR A 34 51.48 -25.43 16.60
N GLY A 35 50.61 -24.43 16.34
CA GLY A 35 49.90 -24.31 15.05
C GLY A 35 48.56 -23.55 15.05
N MET A 36 48.52 -22.45 14.30
CA MET A 36 47.36 -21.74 13.70
C MET A 36 46.09 -21.53 14.55
N GLU A 37 45.83 -20.26 14.94
CA GLU A 37 44.49 -19.82 15.34
C GLU A 37 43.57 -19.71 14.11
N GLY A 38 42.78 -20.76 13.88
CA GLY A 38 41.58 -20.71 13.05
C GLY A 38 40.40 -20.10 13.82
N ALA A 39 39.48 -19.47 13.09
CA ALA A 39 38.21 -18.95 13.60
C ALA A 39 37.50 -19.97 14.51
N ALA A 40 36.95 -19.51 15.64
CA ALA A 40 36.13 -20.35 16.50
C ALA A 40 34.99 -20.97 15.67
N PRO A 41 34.80 -22.30 15.71
CA PRO A 41 33.78 -22.95 14.88
C PRO A 41 32.39 -22.42 15.27
N ASP A 42 31.59 -22.05 14.27
CA ASP A 42 30.18 -21.69 14.40
C ASP A 42 29.45 -22.75 15.24
N ARG A 43 29.18 -22.46 16.52
CA ARG A 43 28.42 -23.38 17.38
C ARG A 43 26.97 -23.39 16.91
N LEU A 44 26.52 -24.53 16.41
CA LEU A 44 25.13 -24.75 15.98
C LEU A 44 24.17 -24.54 17.15
N GLU A 45 23.13 -23.73 16.92
CA GLU A 45 22.03 -23.49 17.87
C GLU A 45 20.79 -24.30 17.47
N ALA A 46 19.94 -24.63 18.43
CA ALA A 46 18.59 -25.16 18.20
C ALA A 46 17.55 -24.42 19.05
N VAL A 47 16.29 -24.43 18.61
CA VAL A 47 15.15 -23.96 19.41
C VAL A 47 14.36 -25.13 19.94
N VAL A 48 14.09 -25.13 21.24
CA VAL A 48 13.25 -26.10 21.93
C VAL A 48 12.02 -25.40 22.48
N VAL A 49 10.83 -25.96 22.29
CA VAL A 49 9.57 -25.44 22.85
C VAL A 49 8.92 -26.50 23.72
N ILE A 50 8.71 -26.18 25.00
CA ILE A 50 8.04 -27.05 25.98
C ILE A 50 6.52 -26.86 25.86
N ALA A 51 5.79 -27.97 25.76
CA ALA A 51 4.35 -27.98 25.50
C ALA A 51 3.50 -27.36 26.63
N PRO A 52 2.30 -26.84 26.31
CA PRO A 52 1.48 -26.11 27.28
C PRO A 52 1.10 -26.89 28.54
N HIS A 53 0.75 -28.16 28.39
CA HIS A 53 0.34 -28.99 29.53
C HIS A 53 1.47 -29.20 30.56
N VAL A 54 2.74 -29.15 30.14
CA VAL A 54 3.90 -29.24 31.04
C VAL A 54 4.13 -27.92 31.78
N VAL A 55 3.99 -26.80 31.07
CA VAL A 55 4.10 -25.45 31.64
C VAL A 55 2.99 -25.20 32.66
N ILE A 56 1.74 -25.54 32.33
CA ILE A 56 0.56 -25.38 33.20
C ILE A 56 0.70 -26.20 34.49
N ARG A 57 1.26 -27.42 34.40
CA ARG A 57 1.51 -28.29 35.56
C ARG A 57 2.75 -27.87 36.39
N GLY A 58 3.43 -26.78 36.03
CA GLY A 58 4.62 -26.30 36.73
C GLY A 58 5.89 -27.14 36.51
N ASN A 59 5.87 -28.07 35.56
CA ASN A 59 6.94 -29.05 35.36
C ASN A 59 8.02 -28.62 34.34
N ALA A 60 7.91 -27.42 33.77
CA ALA A 60 8.86 -26.93 32.76
C ALA A 60 10.31 -26.88 33.26
N GLN A 61 10.53 -26.65 34.56
CA GLN A 61 11.88 -26.65 35.14
C GLN A 61 12.54 -28.03 35.14
N LYS A 62 11.74 -29.11 35.20
CA LYS A 62 12.25 -30.49 35.14
C LYS A 62 12.81 -30.82 33.76
N GLU A 63 12.09 -30.45 32.70
CA GLU A 63 12.56 -30.60 31.31
C GLU A 63 13.83 -29.79 31.04
N ILE A 64 13.90 -28.58 31.59
CA ILE A 64 15.10 -27.73 31.52
C ILE A 64 16.31 -28.40 32.20
N SER A 65 16.12 -29.03 33.35
CA SER A 65 17.18 -29.77 34.04
C SER A 65 17.65 -30.98 33.22
N ILE A 66 16.74 -31.72 32.60
CA ILE A 66 17.09 -32.85 31.70
C ILE A 66 17.96 -32.35 30.54
N LEU A 67 17.59 -31.24 29.88
CA LEU A 67 18.41 -30.66 28.81
C LEU A 67 19.80 -30.27 29.31
N ALA A 68 19.91 -29.68 30.50
CA ALA A 68 21.21 -29.30 31.08
C ALA A 68 22.09 -30.52 31.41
N GLU A 69 21.50 -31.59 31.98
CA GLU A 69 22.19 -32.85 32.26
C GLU A 69 22.72 -33.53 30.99
N GLN A 70 22.05 -33.33 29.86
CA GLN A 70 22.41 -33.87 28.55
C GLN A 70 23.40 -32.98 27.77
N GLY A 71 23.99 -31.98 28.44
CA GLY A 71 25.06 -31.14 27.90
C GLY A 71 24.59 -29.94 27.07
N PHE A 72 23.30 -29.59 27.12
CA PHE A 72 22.79 -28.38 26.48
C PHE A 72 22.92 -27.16 27.38
N LEU A 73 23.50 -26.09 26.83
CA LEU A 73 23.54 -24.78 27.46
C LEU A 73 22.39 -23.92 26.91
N ILE A 74 21.57 -23.36 27.82
CA ILE A 74 20.46 -22.48 27.45
C ILE A 74 20.99 -21.05 27.33
N THR A 75 20.87 -20.46 26.14
CA THR A 75 21.32 -19.09 25.86
C THR A 75 20.20 -18.07 25.93
N ARG A 76 18.95 -18.48 25.66
CA ARG A 76 17.74 -17.65 25.80
C ARG A 76 16.55 -18.48 26.29
N ARG A 77 15.66 -17.86 27.07
CA ARG A 77 14.43 -18.48 27.59
C ARG A 77 13.27 -17.48 27.55
N LYS A 78 12.07 -17.92 27.17
CA LYS A 78 10.86 -17.10 27.18
C LYS A 78 9.60 -17.96 27.37
N THR A 79 8.70 -17.55 28.25
CA THR A 79 7.39 -18.20 28.46
C THR A 79 6.26 -17.28 27.99
N PHE A 80 5.35 -17.77 27.13
CA PHE A 80 4.28 -16.96 26.53
C PHE A 80 3.23 -17.86 25.86
N ALA A 81 2.04 -17.31 25.59
CA ALA A 81 1.05 -17.95 24.71
C ALA A 81 1.36 -17.59 23.25
N MET A 82 1.37 -18.58 22.35
CA MET A 82 1.72 -18.35 20.94
C MET A 82 0.58 -17.71 20.16
N SER A 83 0.93 -16.76 19.28
CA SER A 83 0.01 -16.25 18.27
C SER A 83 -0.19 -17.27 17.13
N PRO A 84 -1.25 -17.14 16.31
CA PRO A 84 -1.45 -18.02 15.15
C PRO A 84 -0.27 -18.02 14.17
N SER A 85 0.44 -16.90 14.01
CA SER A 85 1.64 -16.82 13.17
C SER A 85 2.83 -17.56 13.77
N GLN A 86 3.02 -17.49 15.09
CA GLN A 86 4.07 -18.22 15.81
C GLN A 86 3.79 -19.73 15.81
N THR A 87 2.53 -20.13 15.99
CA THR A 87 2.10 -21.52 15.90
C THR A 87 2.34 -22.09 14.50
N ARG A 88 2.05 -21.34 13.43
CA ARG A 88 2.40 -21.75 12.06
C ARG A 88 3.90 -21.86 11.83
N ALA A 89 4.69 -20.95 12.42
CA ALA A 89 6.14 -20.96 12.32
C ALA A 89 6.77 -22.22 12.95
N ILE A 90 6.25 -22.72 14.07
CA ILE A 90 6.71 -24.00 14.64
C ILE A 90 6.14 -25.20 13.88
N ALA A 91 4.88 -25.13 13.45
CA ALA A 91 4.17 -26.26 12.86
C ALA A 91 4.70 -26.65 11.48
N ALA A 92 5.16 -25.68 10.68
CA ALA A 92 5.70 -25.94 9.32
C ALA A 92 4.74 -26.74 8.41
N GLY A 93 3.42 -26.65 8.63
CA GLY A 93 2.41 -27.45 7.92
C GLY A 93 1.99 -28.75 8.64
N ASN A 94 2.51 -29.04 9.83
CA ASN A 94 2.07 -30.16 10.67
C ASN A 94 0.97 -29.73 11.65
N ASP A 95 -0.28 -30.08 11.33
CA ASP A 95 -1.47 -29.69 12.10
C ASP A 95 -1.48 -30.26 13.54
N ALA A 96 -0.82 -31.41 13.77
CA ALA A 96 -0.70 -32.00 15.10
C ALA A 96 0.20 -31.14 16.01
N VAL A 97 1.30 -30.61 15.47
CA VAL A 97 2.19 -29.67 16.20
C VAL A 97 1.46 -28.36 16.48
N ALA A 98 0.72 -27.83 15.49
CA ALA A 98 -0.07 -26.61 15.65
C ALA A 98 -1.10 -26.74 16.79
N THR A 99 -1.85 -27.84 16.80
CA THR A 99 -2.88 -28.12 17.81
C THR A 99 -2.27 -28.32 19.20
N LYS A 100 -1.17 -29.07 19.29
CA LYS A 100 -0.53 -29.42 20.56
C LYS A 100 0.12 -28.22 21.24
N PHE A 101 0.80 -27.37 20.48
CA PHE A 101 1.57 -26.25 21.03
C PHE A 101 0.82 -24.91 21.00
N GLY A 102 -0.21 -24.77 20.17
CA GLY A 102 -1.03 -23.55 20.08
C GLY A 102 -2.13 -23.43 21.14
N SER A 103 -2.34 -24.45 21.98
CA SER A 103 -3.47 -24.55 22.91
C SER A 103 -3.28 -23.86 24.27
N GLY A 104 -2.12 -23.24 24.53
CA GLY A 104 -1.84 -22.59 25.82
C GLY A 104 -0.42 -22.01 25.94
N PRO A 105 0.01 -21.61 27.15
CA PRO A 105 1.31 -21.01 27.38
C PRO A 105 2.44 -22.03 27.22
N VAL A 106 3.43 -21.72 26.38
CA VAL A 106 4.63 -22.55 26.14
C VAL A 106 5.88 -21.92 26.74
N CYS A 107 6.94 -22.71 26.92
CA CYS A 107 8.26 -22.22 27.29
C CYS A 107 9.27 -22.52 26.17
N ALA A 108 9.72 -21.48 25.46
CA ALA A 108 10.68 -21.57 24.38
C ALA A 108 12.11 -21.32 24.90
N LEU A 109 13.08 -22.08 24.39
CA LEU A 109 14.48 -22.07 24.76
C LEU A 109 15.34 -22.01 23.49
N VAL A 110 16.41 -21.22 23.50
CA VAL A 110 17.52 -21.35 22.54
C VAL A 110 18.63 -22.11 23.24
N VAL A 111 19.08 -23.21 22.63
CA VAL A 111 20.07 -24.12 23.21
C VAL A 111 21.27 -24.27 22.28
N VAL A 112 22.45 -24.43 22.87
CA VAL A 112 23.69 -24.82 22.19
C VAL A 112 24.28 -26.03 22.89
N ARG A 113 25.02 -26.86 22.15
CA ARG A 113 25.81 -27.93 22.76
C ARG A 113 27.20 -27.44 23.13
N ASN A 114 27.72 -27.97 24.24
CA ASN A 114 29.07 -27.67 24.71
C ASN A 114 30.16 -28.52 24.04
N ASP A 115 29.78 -29.61 23.36
CA ASP A 115 30.64 -30.47 22.55
C ASP A 115 30.45 -30.19 21.04
N ALA A 116 31.21 -30.87 20.18
CA ALA A 116 31.17 -30.69 18.72
C ALA A 116 30.01 -31.43 18.03
N THR A 117 29.09 -32.03 18.79
CA THR A 117 27.98 -32.78 18.21
C THR A 117 26.79 -31.86 17.87
N SER A 118 26.06 -32.22 16.82
CA SER A 118 24.90 -31.41 16.37
C SER A 118 23.82 -31.39 17.46
N PRO A 119 23.27 -30.21 17.81
CA PRO A 119 22.17 -30.14 18.76
C PRO A 119 20.92 -30.89 18.25
N TYR A 120 20.75 -31.02 16.93
CA TYR A 120 19.56 -31.63 16.33
C TYR A 120 19.48 -33.15 16.56
N SER A 121 20.60 -33.86 16.35
CA SER A 121 20.65 -35.31 16.55
C SER A 121 20.47 -35.68 18.03
N ALA A 122 21.14 -34.93 18.92
CA ALA A 122 21.03 -35.16 20.35
C ALA A 122 19.63 -34.84 20.90
N LEU A 123 18.94 -33.82 20.38
CA LEU A 123 17.56 -33.52 20.77
C LEU A 123 16.57 -34.59 20.28
N ALA A 124 16.83 -35.20 19.12
CA ALA A 124 16.00 -36.30 18.59
C ALA A 124 16.11 -37.57 19.45
N GLU A 125 17.30 -37.85 20.02
CA GLU A 125 17.53 -39.01 20.90
C GLU A 125 16.83 -38.91 22.25
N LEU A 126 16.45 -37.71 22.70
CA LEU A 126 15.75 -37.53 23.98
C LEU A 126 14.33 -38.10 23.96
N GLY A 127 13.70 -38.23 22.78
CA GLY A 127 12.39 -38.88 22.64
C GLY A 127 11.26 -38.27 23.48
N LEU A 128 11.39 -37.00 23.88
CA LEU A 128 10.43 -36.35 24.76
C LEU A 128 9.23 -35.85 23.96
N ASP A 129 8.10 -36.55 24.08
CA ASP A 129 6.82 -36.15 23.48
C ASP A 129 6.33 -34.78 23.96
N THR A 130 6.89 -34.24 25.03
CA THR A 130 6.54 -32.95 25.63
C THR A 130 7.28 -31.76 24.98
N LEU A 131 8.23 -32.02 24.09
CA LEU A 131 9.07 -31.02 23.45
C LEU A 131 8.82 -30.94 21.94
N TYR A 132 8.91 -29.74 21.40
CA TYR A 132 9.19 -29.50 19.99
C TYR A 132 10.64 -29.06 19.86
N CYS A 133 11.37 -29.64 18.91
CA CYS A 133 12.76 -29.31 18.64
C CYS A 133 12.90 -28.97 17.16
N THR A 134 13.67 -27.94 16.84
CA THR A 134 14.09 -27.68 15.47
C THR A 134 15.10 -28.74 15.02
N ASP A 135 15.01 -29.13 13.77
CA ASP A 135 15.72 -30.27 13.16
C ASP A 135 16.83 -29.86 12.18
N SER A 136 16.91 -28.57 11.85
CA SER A 136 17.84 -28.03 10.86
C SER A 136 18.14 -26.56 11.15
N SER A 137 19.24 -26.05 10.61
CA SER A 137 19.59 -24.63 10.76
C SER A 137 18.53 -23.69 10.18
N LEU A 138 17.87 -24.08 9.09
CA LEU A 138 16.80 -23.28 8.49
C LEU A 138 15.54 -23.26 9.38
N SER A 139 15.15 -24.40 9.97
CA SER A 139 14.02 -24.46 10.90
C SER A 139 14.33 -23.72 12.20
N THR A 140 15.57 -23.81 12.71
CA THR A 140 16.08 -23.00 13.83
C THR A 140 15.93 -21.52 13.56
N LEU A 141 16.42 -21.02 12.41
CA LEU A 141 16.34 -19.59 12.07
C LEU A 141 14.89 -19.11 11.99
N ARG A 142 14.03 -19.85 11.28
CA ARG A 142 12.60 -19.54 11.12
C ARG A 142 11.88 -19.47 12.47
N VAL A 143 12.06 -20.48 13.32
CA VAL A 143 11.39 -20.55 14.63
C VAL A 143 11.99 -19.52 15.58
N LYS A 144 13.32 -19.34 15.61
CA LYS A 144 13.98 -18.35 16.46
C LYS A 144 13.53 -16.92 16.12
N ALA A 145 13.41 -16.57 14.84
CA ALA A 145 12.90 -15.27 14.41
C ALA A 145 11.45 -15.02 14.87
N ALA A 146 10.60 -16.05 14.84
CA ALA A 146 9.21 -15.95 15.27
C ALA A 146 9.04 -15.84 16.80
N LEU A 147 9.85 -16.57 17.57
CA LEU A 147 9.69 -16.66 19.04
C LEU A 147 10.56 -15.64 19.81
N PHE A 148 11.71 -15.26 19.24
CA PHE A 148 12.69 -14.32 19.82
C PHE A 148 13.05 -13.18 18.85
N PRO A 149 12.08 -12.36 18.40
CA PRO A 149 12.36 -11.25 17.50
C PRO A 149 13.37 -10.28 18.11
N GLY A 150 14.41 -9.92 17.36
CA GLY A 150 15.42 -8.94 17.77
C GLY A 150 14.87 -7.49 17.77
N ARG A 151 15.64 -6.55 18.32
CA ARG A 151 15.42 -5.11 18.05
C ARG A 151 15.62 -4.90 16.55
N ARG A 152 14.73 -4.12 15.92
CA ARG A 152 14.81 -3.82 14.48
C ARG A 152 16.15 -3.17 14.16
N GLN A 153 17.00 -3.91 13.46
CA GLN A 153 18.11 -3.38 12.71
C GLN A 153 17.81 -3.77 11.27
N PHE A 154 17.69 -2.77 10.39
CA PHE A 154 17.57 -3.04 8.97
C PHE A 154 18.88 -3.69 8.51
N GLU A 155 18.81 -4.98 8.22
CA GLU A 155 19.95 -5.76 7.74
C GLU A 155 20.04 -5.65 6.23
N ARG A 156 21.26 -5.67 5.70
CA ARG A 156 21.50 -5.83 4.26
C ARG A 156 21.87 -7.26 3.95
N THR A 157 21.37 -7.73 2.82
CA THR A 157 21.71 -9.02 2.25
C THR A 157 22.08 -8.84 0.79
N LEU A 158 22.92 -9.73 0.27
CA LEU A 158 23.23 -9.79 -1.15
C LEU A 158 22.49 -10.99 -1.77
N ALA A 159 21.86 -10.76 -2.91
CA ALA A 159 21.31 -11.80 -3.76
C ALA A 159 21.96 -11.76 -5.15
N VAL A 160 22.13 -12.91 -5.78
CA VAL A 160 22.71 -13.04 -7.12
C VAL A 160 21.75 -13.83 -7.98
N THR A 161 21.26 -13.21 -9.06
CA THR A 161 20.30 -13.86 -9.97
C THR A 161 20.94 -14.21 -11.30
N SER A 162 20.46 -15.29 -11.91
CA SER A 162 20.83 -15.72 -13.27
C SER A 162 19.65 -15.58 -14.23
N GLY A 163 19.85 -14.89 -15.36
CA GLY A 163 18.84 -14.73 -16.41
C GLY A 163 17.58 -13.95 -15.99
N ALA A 164 16.67 -13.75 -16.94
CA ALA A 164 15.43 -12.99 -16.71
C ALA A 164 14.48 -13.66 -15.70
N ALA A 165 14.45 -15.00 -15.67
CA ALA A 165 13.60 -15.76 -14.75
C ALA A 165 14.00 -15.56 -13.28
N GLY A 166 15.31 -15.57 -12.97
CA GLY A 166 15.81 -15.30 -11.62
C GLY A 166 15.54 -13.87 -11.17
N GLN A 167 15.69 -12.89 -12.08
CA GLN A 167 15.36 -11.50 -11.79
C GLN A 167 13.86 -11.31 -11.50
N GLN A 168 12.96 -11.88 -12.33
CA GLN A 168 11.51 -11.80 -12.12
C GLN A 168 11.07 -12.46 -10.81
N LEU A 169 11.65 -13.61 -10.46
CA LEU A 169 11.40 -14.29 -9.19
C LEU A 169 11.81 -13.39 -8.02
N LEU A 170 13.04 -12.85 -8.04
CA LEU A 170 13.54 -12.02 -6.97
C LEU A 170 12.75 -10.71 -6.84
N GLU A 171 12.33 -10.09 -7.94
CA GLU A 171 11.46 -8.91 -7.93
C GLU A 171 10.09 -9.22 -7.33
N SER A 172 9.50 -10.38 -7.64
CA SER A 172 8.25 -10.84 -7.04
C SER A 172 8.41 -11.07 -5.54
N VAL A 173 9.50 -11.74 -5.12
CA VAL A 173 9.83 -11.95 -3.71
C VAL A 173 9.98 -10.62 -2.99
N CYS A 174 10.70 -9.66 -3.58
CA CYS A 174 10.88 -8.35 -2.97
C CYS A 174 9.55 -7.63 -2.77
N ARG A 175 8.65 -7.67 -3.76
CA ARG A 175 7.32 -7.04 -3.68
C ARG A 175 6.41 -7.73 -2.67
N GLN A 176 6.40 -9.06 -2.65
CA GLN A 176 5.53 -9.86 -1.78
C GLN A 176 5.99 -9.84 -0.32
N HIS A 177 7.30 -9.87 -0.09
CA HIS A 177 7.88 -9.94 1.26
C HIS A 177 8.41 -8.60 1.75
N GLY A 178 8.25 -7.51 1.01
CA GLY A 178 8.59 -6.15 1.46
C GLY A 178 10.08 -5.88 1.59
N PHE A 179 10.91 -6.46 0.72
CA PHE A 179 12.33 -6.10 0.64
C PHE A 179 12.52 -4.78 -0.09
N ILE A 180 13.43 -3.96 0.42
CA ILE A 180 13.87 -2.75 -0.26
C ILE A 180 15.08 -3.11 -1.10
N VAL A 181 14.99 -2.96 -2.43
CA VAL A 181 16.16 -3.06 -3.30
C VAL A 181 16.99 -1.80 -3.11
N VAL A 182 18.21 -1.92 -2.58
CA VAL A 182 19.16 -0.82 -2.33
C VAL A 182 19.97 -0.52 -3.58
N ALA A 183 20.46 -1.55 -4.25
CA ALA A 183 21.23 -1.43 -5.49
C ALA A 183 21.11 -2.69 -6.33
N ARG A 184 21.31 -2.54 -7.63
CA ARG A 184 21.51 -3.66 -8.55
C ARG A 184 22.64 -3.34 -9.52
N GLN A 185 23.44 -4.34 -9.87
CA GLN A 185 24.49 -4.21 -10.87
C GLN A 185 24.61 -5.52 -11.66
N GLU A 186 24.74 -5.41 -12.99
CA GLU A 186 25.08 -6.54 -13.85
C GLU A 186 26.61 -6.67 -13.94
N ARG A 187 27.10 -7.90 -13.78
CA ARG A 187 28.53 -8.18 -13.78
C ARG A 187 28.83 -9.60 -14.22
N GLY A 188 29.90 -9.74 -15.01
CA GLY A 188 30.55 -11.02 -15.25
C GLY A 188 31.38 -11.42 -14.03
N LEU A 189 31.17 -12.62 -13.51
CA LEU A 189 31.86 -13.11 -12.32
C LEU A 189 33.15 -13.86 -12.69
N THR A 190 34.23 -13.59 -11.96
CA THR A 190 35.45 -14.40 -12.04
C THR A 190 35.30 -15.70 -11.24
N ALA A 191 36.23 -16.66 -11.42
CA ALA A 191 36.30 -17.88 -10.59
C ALA A 191 36.30 -17.57 -9.09
N LYS A 192 37.05 -16.53 -8.69
CA LYS A 192 37.14 -16.07 -7.31
C LYS A 192 35.85 -15.43 -6.82
N ASP A 193 35.13 -14.73 -7.69
CA ASP A 193 33.82 -14.14 -7.35
C ASP A 193 32.75 -15.22 -7.20
N ALA A 194 32.77 -16.25 -8.06
CA ALA A 194 31.86 -17.38 -7.98
C ALA A 194 32.04 -18.19 -6.69
N GLU A 195 33.29 -18.40 -6.26
CA GLU A 195 33.59 -19.00 -4.96
C GLU A 195 33.09 -18.13 -3.80
N ARG A 196 33.41 -16.82 -3.83
CA ARG A 196 33.00 -15.86 -2.79
C ARG A 196 31.47 -15.75 -2.66
N LEU A 197 30.77 -15.70 -3.78
CA LEU A 197 29.31 -15.56 -3.86
C LEU A 197 28.58 -16.91 -3.83
N ARG A 198 29.33 -18.02 -3.79
CA ARG A 198 28.84 -19.40 -3.82
C ARG A 198 27.86 -19.65 -4.96
N VAL A 199 28.17 -19.13 -6.14
CA VAL A 199 27.41 -19.34 -7.37
C VAL A 199 28.21 -20.21 -8.33
N HIS A 200 27.51 -20.97 -9.17
CA HIS A 200 28.19 -21.67 -10.25
C HIS A 200 28.78 -20.68 -11.25
N LEU A 201 30.05 -20.90 -11.62
CA LEU A 201 30.71 -20.13 -12.66
C LEU A 201 30.04 -20.46 -14.00
N SER A 202 29.41 -19.47 -14.63
CA SER A 202 28.79 -19.60 -15.96
C SER A 202 29.17 -18.42 -16.84
N LEU A 203 29.20 -18.61 -18.16
CA LEU A 203 29.46 -17.55 -19.14
C LEU A 203 28.37 -16.46 -19.21
N GLU A 204 27.22 -16.69 -18.57
CA GLU A 204 26.11 -15.73 -18.51
C GLU A 204 26.39 -14.58 -17.52
N GLN A 205 26.01 -13.36 -17.91
CA GLN A 205 25.98 -12.19 -17.03
C GLN A 205 25.09 -12.47 -15.81
N LYS A 206 25.59 -12.15 -14.61
CA LYS A 206 24.83 -12.24 -13.36
C LYS A 206 24.40 -10.86 -12.91
N THR A 207 23.30 -10.81 -12.17
CA THR A 207 22.84 -9.57 -11.54
C THR A 207 23.01 -9.69 -10.04
N LEU A 208 23.79 -8.80 -9.44
CA LEU A 208 23.94 -8.68 -8.00
C LEU A 208 22.91 -7.68 -7.49
N TRP A 209 22.24 -8.04 -6.39
CA TRP A 209 21.20 -7.26 -5.75
C TRP A 209 21.58 -7.05 -4.29
N VAL A 210 21.58 -5.79 -3.86
CA VAL A 210 21.65 -5.47 -2.43
C VAL A 210 20.22 -5.22 -1.97
N LEU A 211 19.75 -6.04 -1.04
CA LEU A 211 18.40 -5.95 -0.49
C LEU A 211 18.49 -5.59 0.99
N GLU A 212 17.49 -4.87 1.47
CA GLU A 212 17.45 -4.41 2.86
C GLU A 212 16.07 -4.63 3.47
N LYS A 213 16.04 -5.20 4.68
CA LYS A 213 14.84 -5.53 5.46
C LYS A 213 15.22 -5.89 6.90
N ASP A 214 14.27 -5.84 7.82
CA ASP A 214 14.37 -6.55 9.10
C ASP A 214 14.56 -8.06 8.83
N ASN A 215 15.59 -8.68 9.43
CA ASN A 215 15.97 -10.08 9.21
C ASN A 215 16.17 -10.43 7.72
N ALA A 216 16.72 -9.52 6.92
CA ALA A 216 16.75 -9.64 5.46
C ALA A 216 17.37 -10.96 4.97
N ILE A 217 18.43 -11.42 5.62
CA ILE A 217 19.12 -12.65 5.26
C ILE A 217 18.20 -13.86 5.41
N VAL A 218 17.56 -13.99 6.58
CA VAL A 218 16.70 -15.13 6.91
C VAL A 218 15.43 -15.11 6.07
N ASP A 219 14.76 -13.96 5.98
CA ASP A 219 13.52 -13.84 5.22
C ASP A 219 13.74 -14.11 3.74
N LEU A 220 14.89 -13.72 3.20
CA LEU A 220 15.18 -13.90 1.78
C LEU A 220 15.46 -15.37 1.47
N GLN A 221 16.23 -16.04 2.34
CA GLN A 221 16.45 -17.49 2.24
C GLN A 221 15.13 -18.26 2.27
N LEU A 222 14.22 -17.89 3.18
CA LEU A 222 12.91 -18.53 3.28
C LEU A 222 12.01 -18.25 2.07
N ALA A 223 12.05 -17.04 1.53
CA ALA A 223 11.20 -16.65 0.40
C ALA A 223 11.68 -17.21 -0.94
N VAL A 224 13.00 -17.36 -1.11
CA VAL A 224 13.62 -17.91 -2.32
C VAL A 224 13.67 -19.44 -2.29
N GLY A 225 13.83 -20.05 -1.11
CA GLY A 225 13.95 -21.50 -0.96
C GLY A 225 15.17 -22.08 -1.70
N ASP A 226 15.02 -23.28 -2.26
CA ASP A 226 16.08 -23.99 -3.01
C ASP A 226 16.17 -23.54 -4.49
N ALA A 227 15.69 -22.35 -4.84
CA ALA A 227 15.70 -21.87 -6.21
C ALA A 227 17.13 -21.69 -6.73
N THR A 228 17.55 -22.56 -7.65
CA THR A 228 18.91 -22.59 -8.22
C THR A 228 19.30 -21.31 -8.99
N VAL A 229 18.32 -20.50 -9.39
CA VAL A 229 18.51 -19.26 -10.14
C VAL A 229 18.83 -18.05 -9.26
N VAL A 230 18.76 -18.18 -7.93
CA VAL A 230 19.04 -17.12 -6.95
C VAL A 230 19.96 -17.63 -5.85
N SER A 231 21.17 -17.08 -5.74
CA SER A 231 22.04 -17.27 -4.56
C SER A 231 21.88 -16.12 -3.59
N VAL A 232 21.99 -16.38 -2.29
CA VAL A 232 21.80 -15.37 -1.24
C VAL A 232 22.87 -15.53 -0.15
N SER A 233 23.29 -14.41 0.45
CA SER A 233 24.20 -14.44 1.60
C SER A 233 23.61 -15.26 2.75
N ARG A 234 24.47 -15.97 3.48
CA ARG A 234 24.06 -16.79 4.64
C ARG A 234 24.22 -16.09 5.97
N THR A 235 25.17 -15.17 6.06
CA THR A 235 25.48 -14.43 7.29
C THR A 235 25.66 -12.94 7.01
N LEU A 236 25.52 -12.10 8.04
CA LEU A 236 25.73 -10.66 7.93
C LEU A 236 27.16 -10.34 7.49
N ALA A 237 28.15 -11.04 8.04
CA ALA A 237 29.55 -10.86 7.66
C ALA A 237 29.82 -11.20 6.18
N GLU A 238 29.15 -12.22 5.63
CA GLU A 238 29.22 -12.57 4.21
C GLU A 238 28.60 -11.48 3.34
N ALA A 239 27.41 -10.99 3.72
CA ALA A 239 26.74 -9.91 3.03
C ALA A 239 27.57 -8.62 3.03
N ASP A 240 28.09 -8.20 4.18
CA ASP A 240 28.87 -6.99 4.34
C ASP A 240 30.17 -7.02 3.54
N ASN A 241 30.93 -8.12 3.62
CA ASN A 241 32.16 -8.29 2.87
C ASN A 241 31.92 -8.26 1.35
N ALA A 242 30.87 -8.95 0.90
CA ALA A 242 30.51 -8.95 -0.51
C ALA A 242 30.05 -7.55 -0.97
N ILE A 243 29.18 -6.88 -0.21
CA ILE A 243 28.74 -5.51 -0.50
C ILE A 243 29.94 -4.56 -0.57
N GLN A 244 30.86 -4.61 0.39
CA GLN A 244 32.06 -3.76 0.38
C GLN A 244 32.97 -4.05 -0.82
N THR A 245 33.03 -5.31 -1.27
CA THR A 245 33.80 -5.71 -2.45
C THR A 245 33.21 -5.16 -3.75
N TYR A 246 31.87 -5.23 -3.90
CA TYR A 246 31.20 -4.86 -5.16
C TYR A 246 30.72 -3.41 -5.21
N TRP A 247 30.54 -2.77 -4.05
CA TRP A 247 30.23 -1.34 -3.85
C TRP A 247 31.22 -0.68 -2.89
N PRO A 248 32.52 -0.58 -3.25
CA PRO A 248 33.55 -0.01 -2.37
C PRO A 248 33.32 1.47 -2.05
N GLU A 249 32.71 2.20 -2.99
CA GLU A 249 32.35 3.62 -2.85
C GLU A 249 31.00 3.83 -2.14
N GLY A 250 30.32 2.75 -1.74
CA GLY A 250 28.97 2.78 -1.18
C GLY A 250 27.88 2.97 -2.24
N PHE A 251 26.71 3.43 -1.79
CA PHE A 251 25.51 3.58 -2.63
C PHE A 251 25.15 5.06 -2.81
N PRO A 252 24.58 5.45 -3.97
CA PRO A 252 24.10 6.82 -4.17
C PRO A 252 23.04 7.18 -3.12
N LEU A 253 23.27 8.28 -2.43
CA LEU A 253 22.36 8.77 -1.40
C LEU A 253 21.17 9.48 -2.04
N GLN A 254 19.96 9.06 -1.69
CA GLN A 254 18.75 9.80 -1.97
C GLN A 254 18.35 10.63 -0.75
N ARG A 255 17.58 11.69 -0.99
CA ARG A 255 16.97 12.48 0.07
C ARG A 255 15.46 12.48 -0.06
N THR A 256 14.77 12.50 1.07
CA THR A 256 13.31 12.56 1.14
C THR A 256 12.88 13.56 2.22
N LEU A 257 11.70 14.16 2.05
CA LEU A 257 11.05 14.88 3.13
C LEU A 257 10.33 13.87 4.04
N ALA A 258 10.51 14.03 5.35
CA ALA A 258 9.64 13.46 6.36
C ALA A 258 8.96 14.59 7.13
N LEU A 259 7.64 14.55 7.23
CA LEU A 259 6.85 15.56 7.91
C LEU A 259 6.09 14.92 9.06
N LEU A 260 6.46 15.26 10.30
CA LEU A 260 5.73 14.85 11.49
C LEU A 260 4.59 15.84 11.70
N LYS A 261 3.37 15.31 11.73
CA LYS A 261 2.13 16.08 11.72
C LYS A 261 1.77 16.61 13.13
N PRO A 262 0.80 17.53 13.25
CA PRO A 262 0.48 18.16 14.53
C PRO A 262 -0.02 17.20 15.62
N ASP A 263 -0.59 16.06 15.25
CA ASP A 263 -0.98 14.98 16.17
C ASP A 263 0.23 14.34 16.87
N VAL A 264 1.36 14.19 16.16
CA VAL A 264 2.60 13.66 16.74
C VAL A 264 3.26 14.63 17.69
N THR A 265 3.32 15.91 17.30
CA THR A 265 3.96 16.95 18.12
C THR A 265 3.13 17.22 19.38
N ALA A 266 1.80 17.25 19.27
CA ALA A 266 0.89 17.37 20.41
C ALA A 266 0.97 16.16 21.36
N ALA A 267 1.10 14.94 20.82
CA ALA A 267 1.20 13.72 21.62
C ALA A 267 2.61 13.43 22.18
N GLY A 268 3.63 14.26 21.86
CA GLY A 268 4.99 14.06 22.32
C GLY A 268 5.71 12.84 21.71
N HIS A 269 5.23 12.32 20.58
CA HIS A 269 5.78 11.10 19.96
C HIS A 269 7.01 11.35 19.07
N ARG A 270 7.45 12.61 18.92
CA ARG A 270 8.61 13.01 18.10
C ARG A 270 9.86 12.17 18.39
N ALA A 271 10.25 12.03 19.66
CA ALA A 271 11.49 11.35 20.03
C ALA A 271 11.49 9.86 19.64
N ALA A 272 10.36 9.18 19.82
CA ALA A 272 10.20 7.78 19.43
C ALA A 272 10.29 7.61 17.90
N ILE A 273 9.70 8.53 17.14
CA ILE A 273 9.76 8.49 15.67
C ILE A 273 11.17 8.82 15.17
N LEU A 274 11.88 9.80 15.77
CA LEU A 274 13.28 10.08 15.44
C LEU A 274 14.18 8.88 15.73
N GLN A 275 13.97 8.20 16.86
CA GLN A 275 14.70 6.98 17.16
C GLN A 275 14.41 5.91 16.10
N ALA A 276 13.15 5.72 15.70
CA ALA A 276 12.80 4.78 14.64
C ALA A 276 13.42 5.14 13.27
N ILE A 277 13.58 6.43 12.96
CA ILE A 277 14.27 6.91 11.75
C ILE A 277 15.76 6.55 11.81
N VAL A 278 16.43 6.78 12.95
CA VAL A 278 17.84 6.45 13.14
C VAL A 278 18.08 4.94 13.15
N ASP A 279 17.24 4.18 13.85
CA ASP A 279 17.29 2.71 13.88
C ASP A 279 17.05 2.12 12.47
N ALA A 280 16.25 2.82 11.67
CA ALA A 280 16.05 2.52 10.26
C ALA A 280 17.20 2.99 9.36
N GLY A 281 18.33 3.46 9.90
CA GLY A 281 19.54 3.79 9.14
C GLY A 281 19.44 5.05 8.29
N PHE A 282 18.50 5.95 8.59
CA PHE A 282 18.47 7.27 7.96
C PHE A 282 19.39 8.24 8.69
N THR A 283 20.01 9.13 7.94
CA THR A 283 20.67 10.33 8.48
C THR A 283 19.70 11.50 8.39
N VAL A 284 19.47 12.19 9.51
CA VAL A 284 18.75 13.46 9.53
C VAL A 284 19.73 14.57 9.13
N ILE A 285 19.54 15.15 7.95
CA ILE A 285 20.41 16.20 7.40
C ILE A 285 20.01 17.58 7.91
N ALA A 286 18.71 17.81 8.06
CA ALA A 286 18.18 19.06 8.57
C ALA A 286 16.84 18.82 9.25
N GLU A 287 16.53 19.64 10.25
CA GLU A 287 15.26 19.64 10.95
C GLU A 287 14.74 21.08 11.04
N ARG A 288 13.42 21.25 10.91
CA ARG A 288 12.73 22.51 11.21
C ARG A 288 11.43 22.19 11.95
N CYS A 289 11.29 22.71 13.16
CA CYS A 289 10.00 22.79 13.85
C CYS A 289 9.34 24.10 13.46
N LEU A 290 8.13 24.06 12.90
CA LEU A 290 7.41 25.27 12.49
C LEU A 290 5.90 25.08 12.58
N GLN A 291 5.18 26.19 12.74
CA GLN A 291 3.74 26.24 12.50
C GLN A 291 3.49 26.62 11.05
N MET A 292 2.72 25.83 10.30
CA MET A 292 2.36 26.21 8.93
C MET A 292 1.20 27.21 8.93
N THR A 293 1.34 28.29 8.17
CA THR A 293 0.21 29.19 7.89
C THR A 293 -0.71 28.54 6.87
N LEU A 294 -1.99 28.90 6.87
CA LEU A 294 -2.97 28.40 5.90
C LEU A 294 -2.49 28.58 4.44
N GLU A 295 -1.88 29.72 4.15
CA GLU A 295 -1.32 30.05 2.84
C GLU A 295 -0.16 29.11 2.46
N LYS A 296 0.81 28.90 3.36
CA LYS A 296 1.93 27.97 3.13
C LYS A 296 1.43 26.53 2.99
N THR A 297 0.43 26.12 3.76
CA THR A 297 -0.18 24.80 3.66
C THR A 297 -0.89 24.58 2.33
N LYS A 298 -1.63 25.58 1.84
CA LYS A 298 -2.27 25.52 0.53
C LYS A 298 -1.25 25.43 -0.60
N ALA A 299 -0.18 26.22 -0.53
CA ALA A 299 0.91 26.18 -1.51
C ALA A 299 1.62 24.82 -1.52
N PHE A 300 1.89 24.25 -0.33
CA PHE A 300 2.53 22.94 -0.22
C PHE A 300 1.66 21.81 -0.80
N TYR A 301 0.35 21.83 -0.55
CA TYR A 301 -0.60 20.83 -1.04
C TYR A 301 -1.34 21.24 -2.32
N ALA A 302 -0.83 22.20 -3.10
CA ALA A 302 -1.55 22.77 -4.25
C ALA A 302 -2.01 21.72 -5.29
N GLU A 303 -1.25 20.63 -5.45
CA GLU A 303 -1.59 19.49 -6.32
C GLU A 303 -2.83 18.69 -5.87
N HIS A 304 -3.36 18.99 -4.68
CA HIS A 304 -4.57 18.42 -4.13
C HIS A 304 -5.72 19.43 -4.07
N ALA A 305 -5.52 20.66 -4.54
CA ALA A 305 -6.56 21.68 -4.60
C ALA A 305 -7.76 21.17 -5.42
N GLY A 306 -8.97 21.37 -4.89
CA GLY A 306 -10.21 20.87 -5.48
C GLY A 306 -10.57 19.42 -5.13
N LYS A 307 -9.74 18.69 -4.39
CA LYS A 307 -10.11 17.36 -3.85
C LYS A 307 -10.96 17.51 -2.57
N PRO A 308 -11.94 16.62 -2.31
CA PRO A 308 -12.86 16.77 -1.17
C PRO A 308 -12.19 16.77 0.21
N PHE A 309 -11.03 16.13 0.34
CA PHE A 309 -10.27 16.07 1.59
C PHE A 309 -9.27 17.24 1.74
N TYR A 310 -9.16 18.11 0.74
CA TYR A 310 -8.13 19.15 0.68
C TYR A 310 -8.27 20.16 1.82
N ASP A 311 -9.47 20.72 2.01
CA ASP A 311 -9.67 21.74 3.04
C ASP A 311 -9.46 21.18 4.45
N GLY A 312 -9.97 19.97 4.71
CA GLY A 312 -9.77 19.30 5.99
C GLY A 312 -8.32 18.88 6.25
N LEU A 313 -7.53 18.62 5.20
CA LEU A 313 -6.09 18.39 5.29
C LEU A 313 -5.34 19.70 5.58
N VAL A 314 -5.69 20.77 4.87
CA VAL A 314 -5.08 22.09 5.01
C VAL A 314 -5.35 22.67 6.40
N GLU A 315 -6.58 22.55 6.89
CA GLU A 315 -6.97 22.95 8.24
C GLU A 315 -6.17 22.19 9.28
N PHE A 316 -6.10 20.85 9.17
CA PHE A 316 -5.37 20.01 10.11
C PHE A 316 -3.87 20.30 10.11
N MET A 317 -3.23 20.40 8.94
CA MET A 317 -1.79 20.66 8.85
C MET A 317 -1.40 22.07 9.31
N SER A 318 -2.36 22.98 9.40
CA SER A 318 -2.17 24.34 9.93
C SER A 318 -2.59 24.47 11.41
N SER A 319 -3.13 23.42 12.03
CA SER A 319 -3.74 23.49 13.36
C SER A 319 -2.75 23.46 14.52
N GLY A 320 -1.50 23.07 14.27
CA GLY A 320 -0.46 22.93 15.29
C GLY A 320 0.94 22.81 14.70
N PRO A 321 1.97 22.77 15.55
CA PRO A 321 3.36 22.76 15.10
C PRO A 321 3.64 21.43 14.41
N ILE A 322 4.43 21.49 13.34
CA ILE A 322 4.92 20.33 12.61
C ILE A 322 6.44 20.26 12.72
N VAL A 323 7.00 19.09 12.46
CA VAL A 323 8.44 18.91 12.31
C VAL A 323 8.74 18.43 10.89
N ALA A 324 9.42 19.26 10.11
CA ALA A 324 9.97 18.88 8.82
C ALA A 324 11.39 18.35 9.02
N LEU A 325 11.69 17.20 8.41
CA LEU A 325 12.99 16.55 8.44
C LEU A 325 13.45 16.29 7.01
N ALA A 326 14.68 16.67 6.70
CA ALA A 326 15.37 16.23 5.51
C ALA A 326 16.14 14.93 5.84
N LEU A 327 15.67 13.80 5.32
CA LEU A 327 16.30 12.50 5.56
C LEU A 327 17.18 12.11 4.38
N SER A 328 18.30 11.44 4.65
CA SER A 328 19.23 10.93 3.65
C SER A 328 19.55 9.47 3.89
N LYS A 329 19.44 8.67 2.83
CA LYS A 329 19.74 7.23 2.80
C LYS A 329 19.76 6.73 1.34
N PRO A 330 20.46 5.65 0.99
CA PRO A 330 20.19 4.96 -0.27
C PRO A 330 18.69 4.60 -0.37
N ASN A 331 18.05 4.96 -1.48
CA ASN A 331 16.61 4.76 -1.72
C ASN A 331 15.68 5.33 -0.63
N ALA A 332 16.07 6.47 -0.07
CA ALA A 332 15.39 7.14 1.05
C ALA A 332 13.87 7.28 0.88
N VAL A 333 13.39 7.63 -0.33
CA VAL A 333 11.95 7.82 -0.58
C VAL A 333 11.18 6.51 -0.35
N SER A 334 11.65 5.42 -0.97
CA SER A 334 11.03 4.10 -0.82
C SER A 334 11.13 3.58 0.61
N ALA A 335 12.33 3.67 1.20
CA ALA A 335 12.58 3.22 2.57
C ALA A 335 11.70 3.97 3.59
N TRP A 336 11.49 5.29 3.39
CA TRP A 336 10.67 6.09 4.29
C TRP A 336 9.20 5.72 4.18
N ARG A 337 8.70 5.49 2.96
CA ARG A 337 7.33 5.02 2.74
C ARG A 337 7.07 3.64 3.36
N THR A 338 8.03 2.73 3.29
CA THR A 338 7.96 1.43 3.96
C THR A 338 7.89 1.59 5.48
N LEU A 339 8.72 2.47 6.05
CA LEU A 339 8.71 2.76 7.48
C LEU A 339 7.40 3.43 7.95
N LEU A 340 6.81 4.28 7.10
CA LEU A 340 5.49 4.89 7.32
C LEU A 340 4.37 3.86 7.34
N GLY A 341 4.39 2.89 6.42
CA GLY A 341 3.30 1.96 6.20
C GLY A 341 2.10 2.57 5.44
N PRO A 342 1.01 1.80 5.25
CA PRO A 342 -0.20 2.24 4.55
C PRO A 342 -0.75 3.57 5.06
N THR A 343 -1.33 4.38 4.17
CA THR A 343 -1.78 5.76 4.50
C THR A 343 -2.85 5.80 5.59
N ASN A 344 -3.68 4.76 5.69
CA ASN A 344 -4.67 4.61 6.74
C ASN A 344 -4.07 3.81 7.91
N SER A 345 -4.15 4.38 9.12
CA SER A 345 -3.59 3.80 10.34
C SER A 345 -4.20 2.46 10.75
N ASP A 346 -5.47 2.18 10.45
CA ASP A 346 -6.10 0.89 10.71
C ASP A 346 -5.57 -0.19 9.77
N THR A 347 -5.48 0.12 8.47
CA THR A 347 -4.84 -0.77 7.50
C THR A 347 -3.38 -1.02 7.87
N ALA A 348 -2.68 0.02 8.34
CA ALA A 348 -1.31 -0.11 8.82
C ALA A 348 -1.23 -1.03 10.05
N ARG A 349 -2.13 -0.91 11.04
CA ARG A 349 -2.18 -1.81 12.20
C ARG A 349 -2.35 -3.28 11.80
N GLN A 350 -3.13 -3.55 10.75
CA GLN A 350 -3.40 -4.92 10.30
C GLN A 350 -2.25 -5.49 9.45
N THR A 351 -1.71 -4.71 8.51
CA THR A 351 -0.79 -5.21 7.47
C THR A 351 0.67 -4.90 7.75
N ALA A 352 0.95 -3.87 8.54
CA ALA A 352 2.29 -3.42 8.92
C ALA A 352 2.29 -2.91 10.39
N PRO A 353 2.00 -3.77 11.38
CA PRO A 353 1.65 -3.38 12.75
C PRO A 353 2.71 -2.56 13.47
N ASN A 354 3.98 -2.63 13.05
CA ASN A 354 5.03 -1.80 13.61
C ASN A 354 5.54 -0.70 12.67
N SER A 355 4.75 -0.28 11.68
CA SER A 355 4.98 0.97 10.93
C SER A 355 4.64 2.20 11.78
N ILE A 356 5.16 3.37 11.41
CA ILE A 356 4.91 4.64 12.12
C ILE A 356 3.41 4.94 12.17
N ARG A 357 2.69 4.73 11.06
CA ARG A 357 1.24 5.00 10.99
C ARG A 357 0.41 4.04 11.84
N ALA A 358 0.87 2.80 12.01
CA ALA A 358 0.21 1.83 12.88
C ALA A 358 0.38 2.18 14.37
N GLN A 359 1.60 2.58 14.76
CA GLN A 359 1.96 2.84 16.15
C GLN A 359 1.47 4.20 16.67
N PHE A 360 1.57 5.25 15.84
CA PHE A 360 1.35 6.63 16.27
C PHE A 360 0.17 7.32 15.60
N GLY A 361 -0.35 6.75 14.51
CA GLY A 361 -1.49 7.32 13.80
C GLY A 361 -2.83 6.82 14.35
N THR A 362 -3.84 7.68 14.33
CA THR A 362 -5.18 7.41 14.85
C THR A 362 -6.16 7.08 13.72
N ASP A 363 -6.15 7.85 12.64
CA ASP A 363 -7.06 7.70 11.49
C ASP A 363 -6.37 8.03 10.15
N GLY A 364 -7.12 8.07 9.05
CA GLY A 364 -6.58 8.37 7.70
C GLY A 364 -6.04 9.79 7.51
N ARG A 365 -6.49 10.77 8.30
CA ARG A 365 -6.04 12.17 8.27
C ARG A 365 -4.93 12.41 9.29
N ARG A 366 -5.14 11.98 10.53
CA ARG A 366 -4.22 11.95 11.68
C ARG A 366 -3.40 10.66 11.67
N ASN A 367 -2.69 10.47 10.58
CA ASN A 367 -1.84 9.30 10.37
C ASN A 367 -0.39 9.57 10.80
N ALA A 368 -0.15 10.48 11.76
CA ALA A 368 1.15 10.81 12.33
C ALA A 368 2.21 11.47 11.42
N ALA A 369 2.44 10.95 10.21
CA ALA A 369 3.53 11.39 9.36
C ALA A 369 3.24 11.31 7.85
N HIS A 370 3.87 12.22 7.12
CA HIS A 370 3.85 12.32 5.67
C HIS A 370 5.25 12.10 5.08
N GLY A 371 5.28 11.59 3.86
CA GLY A 371 6.51 11.34 3.10
C GLY A 371 6.24 11.49 1.62
N SER A 372 7.27 11.92 0.90
CA SER A 372 7.26 12.11 -0.54
C SER A 372 6.93 10.81 -1.28
N ASP A 373 6.42 10.94 -2.50
CA ASP A 373 6.02 9.81 -3.35
C ASP A 373 7.01 9.45 -4.46
N SER A 374 7.93 10.35 -4.77
CA SER A 374 8.97 10.20 -5.79
C SER A 374 10.18 11.07 -5.46
N GLU A 375 11.30 10.87 -6.14
CA GLU A 375 12.49 11.73 -5.99
C GLU A 375 12.23 13.17 -6.45
N LEU A 376 11.37 13.35 -7.47
CA LEU A 376 11.00 14.67 -7.98
C LEU A 376 10.14 15.45 -6.96
N SER A 377 9.13 14.81 -6.37
CA SER A 377 8.34 15.43 -5.31
C SER A 377 9.19 15.67 -4.07
N ALA A 378 10.05 14.73 -3.68
CA ALA A 378 10.99 14.90 -2.58
C ALA A 378 11.90 16.12 -2.77
N ALA A 379 12.48 16.32 -3.96
CA ALA A 379 13.33 17.47 -4.24
C ALA A 379 12.56 18.80 -4.14
N ARG A 380 11.34 18.86 -4.69
CA ARG A 380 10.47 20.03 -4.60
C ARG A 380 10.05 20.33 -3.16
N GLU A 381 9.60 19.31 -2.44
CA GLU A 381 9.13 19.40 -1.05
C GLU A 381 10.28 19.78 -0.09
N LEU A 382 11.47 19.22 -0.29
CA LEU A 382 12.66 19.62 0.46
C LEU A 382 13.03 21.07 0.19
N ARG A 383 13.00 21.55 -1.07
CA ARG A 383 13.24 22.97 -1.38
C ARG A 383 12.22 23.90 -0.72
N PHE A 384 10.97 23.45 -0.59
CA PHE A 384 9.92 24.23 0.10
C PHE A 384 10.26 24.49 1.56
N PHE A 385 10.76 23.48 2.29
CA PHE A 385 11.12 23.61 3.70
C PHE A 385 12.58 24.00 3.95
N PHE A 386 13.49 23.76 3.01
CA PHE A 386 14.94 23.86 3.17
C PHE A 386 15.63 24.33 1.89
N ALA A 387 15.35 25.58 1.48
CA ALA A 387 15.88 26.17 0.25
C ALA A 387 17.42 26.12 0.14
N ASP A 388 18.14 26.12 1.27
CA ASP A 388 19.59 26.19 1.34
C ASP A 388 20.29 24.81 1.45
N LEU A 389 19.56 23.70 1.31
CA LEU A 389 20.17 22.36 1.36
C LEU A 389 21.08 22.15 0.13
N PRO A 390 22.36 21.75 0.31
CA PRO A 390 23.25 21.41 -0.80
C PRO A 390 22.68 20.26 -1.64
N ALA A 391 23.16 20.02 -2.87
CA ALA A 391 22.79 18.80 -3.60
C ALA A 391 23.23 17.53 -2.84
N ALA A 392 22.57 16.39 -3.10
CA ALA A 392 22.97 15.11 -2.51
C ALA A 392 24.37 14.71 -3.01
N SER A 393 25.31 14.44 -2.10
CA SER A 393 26.66 13.96 -2.39
C SER A 393 26.70 12.43 -2.45
N HIS A 394 27.70 11.88 -3.15
CA HIS A 394 27.97 10.43 -3.17
C HIS A 394 28.53 9.88 -1.84
N ARG A 395 28.88 10.74 -0.89
CA ARG A 395 29.47 10.36 0.41
C ARG A 395 28.53 10.70 1.57
N PRO A 396 28.37 9.82 2.58
CA PRO A 396 27.68 10.17 3.82
C PRO A 396 28.39 11.32 4.53
N VAL A 397 27.60 12.29 5.01
CA VAL A 397 28.08 13.41 5.83
C VAL A 397 28.63 12.83 7.14
N SER A 398 29.86 13.20 7.50
CA SER A 398 30.50 12.68 8.70
C SER A 398 29.85 13.25 9.97
N ALA A 399 29.87 12.49 11.07
CA ALA A 399 29.34 12.96 12.36
C ALA A 399 29.98 14.29 12.84
N GLN A 400 31.21 14.57 12.38
CA GLN A 400 31.96 15.81 12.70
C GLN A 400 31.47 17.05 11.93
N GLU A 401 30.81 16.89 10.78
CA GLU A 401 30.28 18.01 9.99
C GLU A 401 28.90 18.47 10.47
N ILE A 402 28.16 17.61 11.19
CA ILE A 402 26.84 17.89 11.76
C ILE A 402 26.94 18.81 12.98
N GLU A 403 28.06 18.78 13.71
CA GLU A 403 28.28 19.62 14.90
C GLU A 403 28.45 21.12 14.59
N GLY A 404 28.59 21.49 13.31
CA GLY A 404 28.97 22.85 12.91
C GLY A 404 27.87 23.92 12.97
N LYS A 405 26.58 23.60 12.81
CA LYS A 405 25.53 24.63 12.73
C LYS A 405 24.14 24.10 13.13
N GLN A 406 23.78 24.26 14.41
CA GLN A 406 22.49 24.77 14.93
C GLN A 406 22.40 24.52 16.45
N GLN A 407 22.50 25.59 17.25
CA GLN A 407 22.30 25.55 18.70
C GLN A 407 20.81 25.67 19.03
N GLU A 408 20.21 24.60 19.57
CA GLU A 408 19.00 24.66 20.40
C GLU A 408 19.28 24.01 21.77
N ALA A 409 18.64 24.51 22.82
CA ALA A 409 19.08 24.38 24.21
C ALA A 409 19.05 22.96 24.76
N SER A 410 20.23 22.40 25.06
CA SER A 410 20.37 21.10 25.73
C SER A 410 19.98 21.16 27.21
N LEU A 411 19.64 20.00 27.80
CA LEU A 411 19.42 19.85 29.25
C LEU A 411 20.56 20.48 30.06
N ASN A 412 21.80 20.39 29.56
CA ASN A 412 22.97 21.02 30.15
C ASN A 412 22.85 22.55 30.21
N GLN A 413 22.27 23.22 29.19
CA GLN A 413 22.06 24.67 29.24
C GLN A 413 21.00 25.08 30.25
N VAL A 414 19.91 24.31 30.39
CA VAL A 414 18.87 24.55 31.41
C VAL A 414 19.44 24.34 32.81
N LEU A 415 20.28 23.31 32.99
CA LEU A 415 21.01 23.06 34.23
C LEU A 415 21.99 24.19 34.55
N ILE A 416 22.78 24.64 33.58
CA ILE A 416 23.74 25.74 33.76
C ILE A 416 23.00 27.02 34.17
N LYS A 417 21.88 27.36 33.51
CA LYS A 417 21.07 28.53 33.87
C LYS A 417 20.45 28.40 35.26
N GLY A 418 19.94 27.22 35.62
CA GLY A 418 19.38 26.93 36.95
C GLY A 418 20.43 27.02 38.05
N LEU A 419 21.60 26.43 37.84
CA LEU A 419 22.73 26.52 38.75
C LEU A 419 23.25 27.96 38.87
N THR A 420 23.28 28.71 37.76
CA THR A 420 23.66 30.13 37.75
C THR A 420 22.67 30.98 38.57
N ALA A 421 21.36 30.71 38.46
CA ALA A 421 20.34 31.38 39.26
C ALA A 421 20.46 31.05 40.77
N LEU A 422 20.83 29.81 41.09
CA LEU A 422 21.14 29.37 42.45
C LEU A 422 22.39 30.04 43.03
N CYS A 423 23.44 30.18 42.25
CA CYS A 423 24.65 30.88 42.67
C CYS A 423 24.39 32.37 42.99
N ARG A 424 23.37 32.98 42.38
CA ARG A 424 22.95 34.36 42.67
C ARG A 424 22.17 34.50 43.97
N THR A 425 21.34 33.52 44.29
CA THR A 425 20.44 33.55 45.46
C THR A 425 21.05 32.92 46.72
N LYS A 426 22.10 32.10 46.56
CA LYS A 426 22.87 31.43 47.62
C LYS A 426 22.02 30.76 48.73
N PRO A 427 20.94 30.02 48.38
CA PRO A 427 20.21 29.24 49.38
C PRO A 427 21.10 28.14 49.96
N VAL A 428 20.89 27.78 51.23
CA VAL A 428 21.72 26.80 51.96
C VAL A 428 20.94 25.51 52.19
N GLY A 429 21.62 24.36 52.08
CA GLY A 429 21.04 23.05 52.39
C GLY A 429 19.85 22.67 51.49
N LEU A 430 18.78 22.14 52.09
CA LEU A 430 17.63 21.58 51.37
C LEU A 430 16.90 22.61 50.49
N ALA A 431 16.97 23.90 50.84
CA ALA A 431 16.35 25.00 50.08
C ALA A 431 16.98 25.16 48.69
N ALA A 432 18.28 24.91 48.56
CA ALA A 432 18.98 24.97 47.28
C ALA A 432 18.51 23.88 46.32
N VAL A 433 18.34 22.66 46.85
CA VAL A 433 17.85 21.50 46.10
C VAL A 433 16.41 21.73 45.65
N LYS A 434 15.56 22.29 46.53
CA LYS A 434 14.17 22.59 46.21
C LYS A 434 14.05 23.64 45.11
N GLN A 435 14.82 24.74 45.18
CA GLN A 435 14.83 25.76 44.13
C GLN A 435 15.35 25.22 42.79
N LEU A 436 16.40 24.38 42.79
CA LEU A 436 16.88 23.76 41.55
C LEU A 436 15.81 22.82 40.98
N GLY A 437 15.16 22.04 41.84
CA GLY A 437 14.09 21.12 41.45
C GLY A 437 12.88 21.83 40.86
N GLU A 438 12.45 22.94 41.46
CA GLU A 438 11.38 23.80 40.95
C GLU A 438 11.78 24.44 39.62
N TRP A 439 12.99 24.99 39.52
CA TRP A 439 13.52 25.55 38.27
C TRP A 439 13.56 24.52 37.14
N LEU A 440 14.06 23.32 37.40
CA LEU A 440 14.14 22.24 36.42
C LEU A 440 12.75 21.73 36.04
N ARG A 441 11.79 21.69 36.97
CA ARG A 441 10.39 21.31 36.70
C ARG A 441 9.69 22.33 35.81
N ASP A 442 9.86 23.61 36.11
CA ASP A 442 9.14 24.69 35.46
C ASP A 442 9.78 25.05 34.10
N ASN A 443 11.06 24.70 33.91
CA ASN A 443 11.80 24.86 32.66
C ASN A 443 12.15 23.52 31.99
N ASN A 444 11.43 22.44 32.33
CA ASN A 444 11.65 21.10 31.76
C ASN A 444 11.21 21.07 30.29
N PRO A 445 12.12 20.81 29.33
CA PRO A 445 11.74 20.71 27.91
C PRO A 445 10.91 19.46 27.57
N LEU A 446 10.65 18.56 28.53
CA LEU A 446 10.03 17.23 28.32
C LEU A 446 8.82 16.95 29.24
N ARG A 447 8.04 17.95 29.65
CA ARG A 447 6.97 17.75 30.67
C ARG A 447 5.85 16.79 30.18
N PRO A 448 5.51 15.70 30.92
CA PRO A 448 4.44 14.77 30.57
C PRO A 448 3.06 15.18 31.14
N VAL A 449 1.98 14.82 30.44
CA VAL A 449 0.57 14.92 30.90
C VAL A 449 0.09 13.54 31.35
N ILE A 450 -0.48 13.44 32.55
CA ILE A 450 -1.07 12.21 33.10
C ILE A 450 -2.56 12.19 32.75
N ILE A 451 -3.03 11.12 32.09
CA ILE A 451 -4.45 10.81 31.93
C ILE A 451 -4.67 9.46 32.63
N GLU A 452 -5.52 9.43 33.65
CA GLU A 452 -5.94 8.17 34.29
C GLU A 452 -6.92 7.41 33.40
N PRO A 453 -6.82 6.07 33.33
CA PRO A 453 -7.77 5.27 32.57
C PRO A 453 -9.10 5.17 33.31
N ALA A 454 -10.18 5.61 32.67
CA ALA A 454 -11.53 5.28 33.11
C ALA A 454 -11.73 3.77 33.00
N ALA A 455 -11.98 3.13 34.15
CA ALA A 455 -12.32 1.72 34.25
C ALA A 455 -13.69 1.43 33.62
N GLY A 456 -13.76 0.34 32.86
CA GLY A 456 -15.00 -0.41 32.62
C GLY A 456 -15.64 -0.25 31.24
N ALA A 457 -15.27 -1.16 30.32
CA ALA A 457 -16.22 -1.92 29.49
C ALA A 457 -15.46 -2.87 28.53
N GLN A 458 -14.89 -3.95 29.07
CA GLN A 458 -14.80 -5.20 28.31
C GLN A 458 -16.04 -6.01 28.68
N LYS A 459 -16.95 -6.20 27.73
CA LYS A 459 -17.98 -7.24 27.80
C LYS A 459 -17.98 -8.02 26.49
N GLU A 460 -17.93 -9.34 26.65
CA GLU A 460 -18.13 -10.36 25.62
C GLU A 460 -19.39 -10.09 24.79
N TYR A 461 -19.26 -10.14 23.47
CA TYR A 461 -20.38 -10.36 22.56
C TYR A 461 -19.90 -11.29 21.46
N ALA A 462 -20.55 -12.47 21.32
CA ALA A 462 -20.50 -13.28 20.10
C ALA A 462 -20.71 -12.39 18.88
N SER A 463 -19.96 -12.62 17.80
CA SER A 463 -20.03 -11.77 16.62
C SER A 463 -21.47 -11.76 16.09
N THR A 464 -22.00 -10.60 15.71
CA THR A 464 -23.38 -10.46 15.22
C THR A 464 -23.68 -11.40 14.07
N LEU A 465 -22.66 -11.74 13.28
CA LEU A 465 -22.70 -12.77 12.26
C LEU A 465 -23.09 -14.16 12.82
N GLU A 466 -22.48 -14.62 13.92
CA GLU A 466 -22.81 -15.91 14.55
C GLU A 466 -24.28 -15.97 14.95
N LYS A 467 -24.80 -14.91 15.58
CA LYS A 467 -26.21 -14.83 15.99
C LYS A 467 -27.20 -14.82 14.82
N LEU A 468 -26.80 -14.24 13.69
CA LEU A 468 -27.58 -14.28 12.46
C LEU A 468 -27.55 -15.69 11.86
N GLN A 469 -26.38 -16.33 11.80
CA GLN A 469 -26.19 -17.68 11.26
C GLN A 469 -26.95 -18.75 12.05
N GLU A 470 -26.96 -18.67 13.38
CA GLU A 470 -27.73 -19.59 14.26
C GLU A 470 -29.24 -19.56 13.98
N ARG A 471 -29.76 -18.42 13.52
CA ARG A 471 -31.20 -18.22 13.25
C ARG A 471 -31.59 -18.50 11.81
N ALA A 472 -30.61 -18.60 10.90
CA ALA A 472 -30.85 -18.77 9.48
C ALA A 472 -30.96 -20.25 9.08
N PRO A 473 -31.90 -20.62 8.19
CA PRO A 473 -31.97 -21.97 7.64
C PRO A 473 -30.65 -22.36 6.95
N GLY A 474 -29.94 -23.36 7.48
CA GLY A 474 -28.66 -23.83 6.93
C GLY A 474 -27.44 -22.93 7.21
N GLY A 475 -27.57 -21.94 8.10
CA GLY A 475 -26.45 -21.06 8.50
C GLY A 475 -25.98 -20.07 7.42
N GLN A 476 -26.63 -20.05 6.25
CA GLN A 476 -26.30 -19.13 5.17
C GLN A 476 -27.10 -17.83 5.29
N ILE A 477 -26.37 -16.73 5.42
CA ILE A 477 -26.91 -15.37 5.39
C ILE A 477 -26.54 -14.74 4.05
N ARG A 478 -27.51 -14.07 3.41
CA ARG A 478 -27.31 -13.35 2.15
C ARG A 478 -27.66 -11.88 2.32
N ILE A 479 -26.73 -11.00 1.96
CA ILE A 479 -26.83 -9.55 2.11
C ILE A 479 -26.56 -8.87 0.77
N VAL A 480 -27.53 -8.07 0.34
CA VAL A 480 -27.48 -7.31 -0.90
C VAL A 480 -27.68 -5.83 -0.58
N PHE A 481 -26.72 -5.00 -1.00
CA PHE A 481 -26.94 -3.54 -1.03
C PHE A 481 -27.62 -3.17 -2.34
N ILE A 482 -28.67 -2.35 -2.30
CA ILE A 482 -29.25 -1.77 -3.51
C ILE A 482 -28.89 -0.29 -3.57
N VAL A 483 -28.27 0.09 -4.68
CA VAL A 483 -27.70 1.42 -4.87
C VAL A 483 -28.13 1.96 -6.23
N GLY A 484 -28.31 3.27 -6.34
CA GLY A 484 -28.71 3.93 -7.58
C GLY A 484 -29.12 5.38 -7.34
N PRO A 485 -29.14 6.22 -8.39
CA PRO A 485 -29.49 7.63 -8.25
C PRO A 485 -30.91 7.81 -7.69
N PRO A 486 -31.23 8.95 -7.07
CA PRO A 486 -32.59 9.27 -6.65
C PRO A 486 -33.56 9.10 -7.85
N GLY A 487 -34.74 8.54 -7.64
CA GLY A 487 -35.71 8.31 -8.73
C GLY A 487 -35.44 7.09 -9.64
N SER A 488 -34.38 6.30 -9.40
CA SER A 488 -34.12 5.06 -10.17
C SER A 488 -35.07 3.90 -9.84
N GLY A 489 -35.99 4.07 -8.90
CA GLY A 489 -36.98 3.05 -8.53
C GLY A 489 -36.52 2.06 -7.44
N LYS A 490 -35.43 2.35 -6.70
CA LYS A 490 -34.91 1.50 -5.61
C LYS A 490 -36.00 0.97 -4.67
N GLY A 491 -36.75 1.86 -4.03
CA GLY A 491 -37.82 1.47 -3.09
C GLY A 491 -38.91 0.61 -3.73
N THR A 492 -39.28 0.87 -4.98
CA THR A 492 -40.25 0.05 -5.73
C THR A 492 -39.70 -1.36 -5.96
N GLN A 493 -38.43 -1.47 -6.39
CA GLN A 493 -37.78 -2.77 -6.60
C GLN A 493 -37.59 -3.53 -5.28
N CYS A 494 -37.25 -2.85 -4.17
CA CYS A 494 -37.18 -3.44 -2.83
C CYS A 494 -38.52 -4.07 -2.40
N GLU A 495 -39.63 -3.38 -2.62
CA GLU A 495 -40.97 -3.88 -2.26
C GLU A 495 -41.37 -5.09 -3.12
N MET A 496 -41.04 -5.08 -4.40
CA MET A 496 -41.23 -6.25 -5.27
C MET A 496 -40.33 -7.43 -4.87
N MET A 497 -39.07 -7.18 -4.49
CA MET A 497 -38.17 -8.22 -3.97
C MET A 497 -38.66 -8.80 -2.65
N ARG A 498 -39.26 -7.97 -1.77
CA ARG A 498 -39.87 -8.43 -0.53
C ARG A 498 -41.08 -9.33 -0.78
N SER A 499 -42.04 -8.86 -1.57
CA SER A 499 -43.30 -9.57 -1.85
C SER A 499 -43.15 -10.81 -2.74
N GLN A 500 -42.23 -10.80 -3.70
CA GLN A 500 -42.14 -11.86 -4.72
C GLN A 500 -40.90 -12.76 -4.58
N LEU A 501 -39.83 -12.31 -3.91
CA LEU A 501 -38.56 -13.07 -3.79
C LEU A 501 -38.15 -13.34 -2.33
N GLY A 502 -38.96 -12.93 -1.34
CA GLY A 502 -38.75 -13.25 0.07
C GLY A 502 -37.60 -12.50 0.76
N TYR A 503 -37.09 -11.41 0.16
CA TYR A 503 -36.06 -10.59 0.79
C TYR A 503 -36.63 -9.77 1.96
N TYR A 504 -35.88 -9.66 3.05
CA TYR A 504 -36.19 -8.74 4.12
C TYR A 504 -35.62 -7.35 3.81
N HIS A 505 -36.50 -6.39 3.53
CA HIS A 505 -36.12 -5.02 3.17
C HIS A 505 -35.81 -4.18 4.41
N ILE A 506 -34.61 -3.60 4.43
CA ILE A 506 -34.15 -2.65 5.46
C ILE A 506 -33.85 -1.32 4.78
N SER A 507 -34.64 -0.29 5.09
CA SER A 507 -34.43 1.07 4.60
C SER A 507 -33.82 1.92 5.73
N SER A 508 -32.59 2.37 5.56
CA SER A 508 -31.90 3.23 6.54
C SER A 508 -32.69 4.51 6.86
N GLY A 509 -33.33 5.11 5.85
CA GLY A 509 -34.18 6.29 6.03
C GLY A 509 -35.43 6.00 6.88
N ASP A 510 -36.05 4.83 6.72
CA ASP A 510 -37.21 4.45 7.52
C ASP A 510 -36.82 4.12 8.96
N LEU A 511 -35.67 3.48 9.17
CA LEU A 511 -35.13 3.23 10.51
C LEU A 511 -34.88 4.53 11.27
N LEU A 512 -34.28 5.53 10.63
CA LEU A 512 -34.04 6.84 11.23
C LEU A 512 -35.35 7.57 11.55
N ARG A 513 -36.33 7.57 10.63
CA ARG A 513 -37.67 8.17 10.88
C ARG A 513 -38.41 7.47 12.03
N ALA A 514 -38.34 6.15 12.09
CA ALA A 514 -38.95 5.38 13.17
C ALA A 514 -38.29 5.67 14.52
N GLU A 515 -36.97 5.89 14.57
CA GLU A 515 -36.27 6.27 15.80
C GLU A 515 -36.63 7.70 16.26
N VAL A 516 -36.76 8.64 15.31
CA VAL A 516 -37.27 10.00 15.60
C VAL A 516 -38.68 9.95 16.19
N ALA A 517 -39.56 9.11 15.65
CA ALA A 517 -40.94 8.97 16.12
C ALA A 517 -41.05 8.48 17.57
N LYS A 518 -40.03 7.80 18.10
CA LYS A 518 -39.99 7.36 19.51
C LYS A 518 -39.78 8.50 20.50
N LYS A 519 -39.47 9.72 20.03
CA LYS A 519 -39.25 10.93 20.86
C LYS A 519 -38.22 10.76 21.98
N THR A 520 -37.21 9.90 21.76
CA THR A 520 -36.08 9.71 22.68
C THR A 520 -35.04 10.83 22.51
N ALA A 521 -34.10 10.97 23.44
CA ALA A 521 -32.99 11.92 23.30
C ALA A 521 -32.14 11.66 22.04
N LEU A 522 -31.96 10.37 21.68
CA LEU A 522 -31.34 9.96 20.42
C LEU A 522 -32.20 10.34 19.21
N GLY A 523 -33.51 10.10 19.27
CA GLY A 523 -34.46 10.52 18.23
C GLY A 523 -34.47 12.03 17.99
N ALA A 524 -34.41 12.84 19.05
CA ALA A 524 -34.31 14.29 18.95
C ALA A 524 -32.98 14.75 18.30
N SER A 525 -31.87 14.11 18.66
CA SER A 525 -30.54 14.34 18.05
C SER A 525 -30.52 13.96 16.56
N ILE A 526 -31.12 12.82 16.18
CA ILE A 526 -31.29 12.41 14.79
C ILE A 526 -32.16 13.42 14.04
N GLN A 527 -33.29 13.84 14.62
CA GLN A 527 -34.20 14.80 14.02
C GLN A 527 -33.53 16.15 13.73
N ALA A 528 -32.75 16.67 14.69
CA ALA A 528 -31.98 17.90 14.51
C ALA A 528 -30.98 17.78 13.35
N ARG A 529 -30.24 16.66 13.26
CA ARG A 529 -29.29 16.43 12.16
C ARG A 529 -29.99 16.29 10.80
N ILE A 530 -31.13 15.62 10.75
CA ILE A 530 -31.94 15.48 9.52
C ILE A 530 -32.44 16.85 9.04
N ILE A 531 -32.96 17.69 9.94
CA ILE A 531 -33.43 19.05 9.61
C ILE A 531 -32.28 19.94 9.12
N GLU A 532 -31.11 19.82 9.74
CA GLU A 532 -29.89 20.56 9.35
C GLU A 532 -29.21 20.01 8.09
N GLY A 533 -29.69 18.89 7.52
CA GLY A 533 -29.06 18.23 6.37
C GLY A 533 -27.68 17.62 6.67
N LYS A 534 -27.37 17.36 7.95
CA LYS A 534 -26.12 16.74 8.41
C LYS A 534 -26.24 15.22 8.45
N LEU A 535 -25.13 14.53 8.19
CA LEU A 535 -25.05 13.07 8.28
C LEU A 535 -25.28 12.61 9.73
N VAL A 536 -26.15 11.62 9.89
CA VAL A 536 -26.32 10.89 11.15
C VAL A 536 -25.11 9.99 11.34
N ASP A 537 -24.66 9.83 12.59
CA ASP A 537 -23.49 9.02 12.93
C ASP A 537 -23.62 7.58 12.40
N ASP A 538 -22.56 7.08 11.77
CA ASP A 538 -22.51 5.72 11.21
C ASP A 538 -22.81 4.67 12.28
N ASP A 539 -22.32 4.86 13.51
CA ASP A 539 -22.52 3.88 14.58
C ASP A 539 -23.99 3.77 14.99
N VAL A 540 -24.75 4.87 14.88
CA VAL A 540 -26.18 4.88 15.14
C VAL A 540 -26.92 4.11 14.04
N ILE A 541 -26.62 4.39 12.77
CA ILE A 541 -27.24 3.70 11.63
C ILE A 541 -26.92 2.19 11.66
N LEU A 542 -25.65 1.83 11.88
CA LEU A 542 -25.20 0.44 11.97
C LEU A 542 -25.90 -0.30 13.11
N THR A 543 -26.04 0.33 14.28
CA THR A 543 -26.77 -0.26 15.42
C THR A 543 -28.25 -0.48 15.09
N LEU A 544 -28.89 0.44 14.37
CA LEU A 544 -30.29 0.29 13.96
C LEU A 544 -30.46 -0.85 12.93
N ILE A 545 -29.56 -0.94 11.95
CA ILE A 545 -29.57 -2.02 10.95
C ILE A 545 -29.33 -3.37 11.63
N GLU A 546 -28.29 -3.49 12.44
CA GLU A 546 -27.95 -4.68 13.22
C GLU A 546 -29.11 -5.19 14.08
N ASN A 547 -29.73 -4.31 14.87
CA ASN A 547 -30.87 -4.68 15.70
C ASN A 547 -32.08 -5.11 14.85
N THR A 548 -32.29 -4.51 13.69
CA THR A 548 -33.37 -4.86 12.77
C THR A 548 -33.13 -6.24 12.14
N MET A 549 -31.90 -6.52 11.71
CA MET A 549 -31.50 -7.82 11.17
C MET A 549 -31.65 -8.94 12.22
N LEU A 550 -31.21 -8.69 13.46
CA LEU A 550 -31.33 -9.69 14.53
C LEU A 550 -32.79 -9.97 14.93
N LYS A 551 -33.67 -8.95 14.88
CA LYS A 551 -35.09 -9.08 15.22
C LYS A 551 -35.94 -9.70 14.11
N SER A 552 -35.53 -9.59 12.85
CA SER A 552 -36.33 -10.07 11.72
C SER A 552 -36.42 -11.60 11.66
N GLY A 553 -35.37 -12.30 12.10
CA GLY A 553 -35.23 -13.75 11.91
C GLY A 553 -35.06 -14.17 10.44
N ALA A 554 -34.82 -13.22 9.53
CA ALA A 554 -34.62 -13.50 8.11
C ALA A 554 -33.18 -13.95 7.82
N SER A 555 -32.99 -14.69 6.74
CA SER A 555 -31.67 -15.10 6.24
C SER A 555 -31.22 -14.34 4.98
N THR A 556 -32.12 -13.60 4.34
CA THR A 556 -31.91 -12.87 3.09
C THR A 556 -32.32 -11.42 3.27
N PHE A 557 -31.37 -10.51 3.09
CA PHE A 557 -31.53 -9.08 3.37
C PHE A 557 -31.23 -8.24 2.14
N ILE A 558 -32.06 -7.22 1.93
CA ILE A 558 -31.79 -6.12 1.00
C ILE A 558 -31.78 -4.81 1.77
N ILE A 559 -30.69 -4.06 1.65
CA ILE A 559 -30.50 -2.81 2.39
C ILE A 559 -30.50 -1.65 1.40
N ASP A 560 -31.45 -0.71 1.58
CA ASP A 560 -31.65 0.50 0.78
C ASP A 560 -31.22 1.76 1.57
N GLY A 561 -30.74 2.76 0.82
CA GLY A 561 -30.21 4.02 1.35
C GLY A 561 -28.89 3.89 2.12
N PHE A 562 -28.28 2.70 2.12
CA PHE A 562 -27.02 2.39 2.79
C PHE A 562 -26.30 1.26 2.02
N PRO A 563 -24.97 1.27 1.90
CA PRO A 563 -24.02 2.30 2.31
C PRO A 563 -24.03 3.51 1.37
N SER A 564 -23.88 4.70 1.93
CA SER A 564 -23.76 5.95 1.16
C SER A 564 -22.31 6.34 0.85
N ARG A 565 -21.35 5.70 1.53
CA ARG A 565 -19.90 5.90 1.41
C ARG A 565 -19.13 4.60 1.67
N ILE A 566 -17.86 4.54 1.25
CA ILE A 566 -17.00 3.34 1.36
C ILE A 566 -16.74 2.96 2.82
N ASP A 567 -16.54 3.93 3.71
CA ASP A 567 -16.32 3.72 5.14
C ASP A 567 -17.52 3.04 5.81
N GLN A 568 -18.75 3.44 5.46
CA GLN A 568 -19.97 2.77 5.93
C GLN A 568 -20.03 1.29 5.49
N ALA A 569 -19.65 1.02 4.26
CA ALA A 569 -19.61 -0.35 3.73
C ALA A 569 -18.60 -1.22 4.48
N ILE A 570 -17.38 -0.71 4.71
CA ILE A 570 -16.33 -1.40 5.45
C ILE A 570 -16.77 -1.66 6.89
N LYS A 571 -17.26 -0.64 7.60
CA LYS A 571 -17.76 -0.78 8.98
C LYS A 571 -18.90 -1.79 9.08
N PHE A 572 -19.83 -1.82 8.11
CA PHE A 572 -20.89 -2.81 8.06
C PHE A 572 -20.32 -4.24 7.93
N GLU A 573 -19.36 -4.44 7.03
CA GLU A 573 -18.77 -5.76 6.79
C GLU A 573 -17.90 -6.27 7.94
N GLU A 574 -17.28 -5.36 8.69
CA GLU A 574 -16.49 -5.69 9.88
C GLU A 574 -17.38 -5.97 11.10
N ARG A 575 -18.48 -5.22 11.25
CA ARG A 575 -19.36 -5.29 12.43
C ARG A 575 -20.48 -6.31 12.32
N ILE A 576 -21.10 -6.44 11.15
CA ILE A 576 -22.34 -7.19 10.96
C ILE A 576 -22.07 -8.45 10.13
N ALA A 577 -21.80 -8.30 8.83
CA ALA A 577 -21.61 -9.42 7.92
C ALA A 577 -21.14 -8.94 6.53
N LYS A 578 -20.48 -9.82 5.77
CA LYS A 578 -19.99 -9.51 4.42
C LYS A 578 -21.14 -9.28 3.43
N CYS A 579 -20.99 -8.30 2.54
CA CYS A 579 -21.92 -8.10 1.42
C CYS A 579 -21.63 -9.13 0.32
N ASP A 580 -22.66 -9.79 -0.20
CA ASP A 580 -22.54 -10.73 -1.31
C ASP A 580 -22.31 -9.98 -2.63
N PHE A 581 -23.19 -9.02 -2.93
CA PHE A 581 -23.07 -8.14 -4.08
C PHE A 581 -23.91 -6.87 -3.92
N VAL A 582 -23.54 -5.85 -4.67
CA VAL A 582 -24.28 -4.59 -4.82
C VAL A 582 -25.14 -4.68 -6.07
N LEU A 583 -26.44 -4.47 -5.93
CA LEU A 583 -27.38 -4.30 -7.04
C LEU A 583 -27.43 -2.82 -7.42
N TYR A 584 -26.80 -2.47 -8.54
CA TYR A 584 -26.76 -1.09 -9.04
C TYR A 584 -27.89 -0.83 -10.05
N LEU A 585 -28.88 -0.04 -9.67
CA LEU A 585 -29.93 0.45 -10.57
C LEU A 585 -29.42 1.68 -11.33
N GLN A 586 -28.87 1.46 -12.52
CA GLN A 586 -28.27 2.51 -13.35
C GLN A 586 -29.33 3.27 -14.13
N ALA A 587 -29.32 4.60 -14.03
CA ALA A 587 -30.11 5.49 -14.88
C ALA A 587 -29.32 6.78 -15.11
N SER A 588 -29.45 7.37 -16.29
CA SER A 588 -28.84 8.68 -16.58
C SER A 588 -29.55 9.80 -15.84
N ASP A 589 -28.83 10.88 -15.54
CA ASP A 589 -29.39 12.08 -14.91
C ASP A 589 -30.59 12.62 -15.70
N GLU A 590 -30.52 12.59 -17.03
CA GLU A 590 -31.62 12.99 -17.92
C GLU A 590 -32.87 12.13 -17.71
N VAL A 591 -32.72 10.80 -17.65
CA VAL A 591 -33.83 9.88 -17.40
C VAL A 591 -34.42 10.13 -16.01
N ILE A 592 -33.58 10.36 -14.99
CA ILE A 592 -34.05 10.69 -13.64
C ILE A 592 -34.82 12.01 -13.61
N LEU A 593 -34.29 13.05 -14.26
CA LEU A 593 -34.92 14.37 -14.33
C LEU A 593 -36.26 14.32 -15.11
N SER A 594 -36.36 13.48 -16.14
CA SER A 594 -37.59 13.31 -16.94
C SER A 594 -38.72 12.57 -16.21
N ARG A 595 -38.40 11.83 -15.13
CA ARG A 595 -39.36 11.06 -14.32
C ARG A 595 -39.99 11.87 -13.19
N ARG A 596 -39.74 13.18 -13.15
CA ARG A 596 -40.29 14.10 -12.16
C ARG A 596 -41.81 14.03 -12.17
N ARG A 597 -42.39 13.79 -10.98
CA ARG A 597 -43.81 13.97 -10.70
C ARG A 597 -43.95 15.32 -9.98
N ASP A 598 -44.69 16.26 -10.57
CA ASP A 598 -44.89 17.63 -10.04
C ASP A 598 -45.80 17.68 -8.79
N ASP A 599 -46.15 16.53 -8.24
CA ASP A 599 -47.20 16.32 -7.23
C ASP A 599 -46.68 16.24 -5.76
N ARG A 600 -45.41 16.59 -5.49
CA ARG A 600 -44.87 16.71 -4.11
C ARG A 600 -44.28 18.09 -3.84
N VAL A 601 -44.71 18.68 -2.71
CA VAL A 601 -44.38 20.05 -2.27
C VAL A 601 -42.88 20.29 -2.02
N ASP A 602 -42.07 19.23 -1.87
CA ASP A 602 -40.63 19.31 -1.50
C ASP A 602 -39.63 19.01 -2.66
N ASP A 603 -40.08 18.59 -3.85
CA ASP A 603 -39.20 18.16 -4.96
C ASP A 603 -39.05 19.26 -6.04
N THR A 604 -38.24 20.29 -5.74
CA THR A 604 -37.75 21.22 -6.77
C THR A 604 -36.69 20.54 -7.64
N ALA A 605 -36.62 20.91 -8.93
CA ALA A 605 -35.59 20.40 -9.85
C ALA A 605 -34.16 20.62 -9.33
N GLU A 606 -33.97 21.66 -8.52
CA GLU A 606 -32.72 21.99 -7.86
C GLU A 606 -32.36 21.01 -6.73
N THR A 607 -33.33 20.61 -5.89
CA THR A 607 -33.13 19.59 -4.86
C THR A 607 -32.78 18.23 -5.49
N LEU A 608 -33.45 17.84 -6.59
CA LEU A 608 -33.16 16.59 -7.28
C LEU A 608 -31.76 16.60 -7.92
N ARG A 609 -31.36 17.72 -8.54
CA ARG A 609 -29.99 17.92 -9.05
C ARG A 609 -28.96 17.84 -7.94
N LYS A 610 -29.19 18.48 -6.79
CA LYS A 610 -28.30 18.41 -5.63
C LYS A 610 -28.13 16.96 -5.13
N ARG A 611 -29.23 16.19 -5.06
CA ARG A 611 -29.19 14.76 -4.69
C ARG A 611 -28.45 13.90 -5.73
N LEU A 612 -28.58 14.20 -7.03
CA LEU A 612 -27.80 13.54 -8.10
C LEU A 612 -26.31 13.85 -7.98
N THR A 613 -25.95 15.11 -7.72
CA THR A 613 -24.56 15.52 -7.46
C THR A 613 -23.98 14.78 -6.25
N THR A 614 -24.70 14.72 -5.13
CA THR A 614 -24.28 13.97 -3.94
C THR A 614 -24.12 12.47 -4.24
N PHE A 615 -25.04 11.88 -5.02
CA PHE A 615 -24.93 10.48 -5.44
C PHE A 615 -23.63 10.21 -6.22
N HIS A 616 -23.27 11.06 -7.18
CA HIS A 616 -22.03 10.91 -7.94
C HIS A 616 -20.76 11.13 -7.11
N GLN A 617 -20.81 12.03 -6.12
CA GLN A 617 -19.64 12.36 -5.31
C GLN A 617 -19.37 11.34 -4.19
N GLU A 618 -20.42 10.81 -3.56
CA GLU A 618 -20.29 10.03 -2.32
C GLU A 618 -20.62 8.55 -2.52
N VAL A 619 -21.66 8.25 -3.30
CA VAL A 619 -22.20 6.89 -3.45
C VAL A 619 -21.55 6.14 -4.60
N LEU A 620 -21.28 6.79 -5.74
CA LEU A 620 -20.61 6.20 -6.90
C LEU A 620 -19.23 5.59 -6.58
N PRO A 621 -18.36 6.22 -5.76
CA PRO A 621 -17.11 5.60 -5.31
C PRO A 621 -17.32 4.26 -4.58
N THR A 622 -18.45 4.09 -3.88
CA THR A 622 -18.81 2.84 -3.21
C THR A 622 -19.17 1.75 -4.21
N ILE A 623 -19.87 2.10 -5.29
CA ILE A 623 -20.12 1.17 -6.40
C ILE A 623 -18.79 0.75 -7.04
N GLN A 624 -17.91 1.71 -7.35
CA GLN A 624 -16.59 1.45 -7.93
C GLN A 624 -15.70 0.60 -7.02
N HIS A 625 -15.81 0.77 -5.69
CA HIS A 625 -15.12 -0.07 -4.72
C HIS A 625 -15.53 -1.54 -4.88
N TYR A 626 -16.82 -1.85 -4.88
CA TYR A 626 -17.32 -3.22 -5.05
C TYR A 626 -17.11 -3.77 -6.47
N GLU A 627 -17.08 -2.91 -7.48
CA GLU A 627 -16.83 -3.31 -8.87
C GLU A 627 -15.41 -3.85 -9.07
N ARG A 628 -14.42 -3.28 -8.38
CA ARG A 628 -13.03 -3.81 -8.35
C ARG A 628 -12.94 -5.24 -7.82
N PHE A 629 -13.92 -5.67 -7.03
CA PHE A 629 -14.00 -7.04 -6.48
C PHE A 629 -14.97 -7.93 -7.26
N GLY A 630 -15.50 -7.48 -8.40
CA GLY A 630 -16.47 -8.24 -9.19
C GLY A 630 -17.83 -8.44 -8.51
N LYS A 631 -18.15 -7.60 -7.51
CA LYS A 631 -19.35 -7.74 -6.67
C LYS A 631 -20.50 -6.80 -7.07
N VAL A 632 -20.49 -6.20 -8.26
CA VAL A 632 -21.57 -5.30 -8.71
C VAL A 632 -22.41 -5.98 -9.79
N LYS A 633 -23.73 -5.97 -9.60
CA LYS A 633 -24.72 -6.40 -10.58
C LYS A 633 -25.52 -5.19 -11.04
N THR A 634 -25.27 -4.75 -12.26
CA THR A 634 -25.91 -3.56 -12.84
C THR A 634 -27.20 -3.92 -13.56
N VAL A 635 -28.26 -3.16 -13.31
CA VAL A 635 -29.56 -3.25 -13.98
C VAL A 635 -29.93 -1.88 -14.53
N ASP A 636 -30.30 -1.83 -15.81
CA ASP A 636 -30.78 -0.61 -16.45
C ASP A 636 -32.16 -0.23 -15.90
N ALA A 637 -32.19 0.83 -15.11
CA ALA A 637 -33.37 1.35 -14.48
C ALA A 637 -34.14 2.33 -15.37
N SER A 638 -33.72 2.60 -16.61
CA SER A 638 -34.43 3.47 -17.56
C SER A 638 -35.72 2.84 -18.13
N ARG A 639 -35.89 1.54 -17.96
CA ARG A 639 -37.00 0.73 -18.48
C ARG A 639 -38.26 0.79 -17.59
N PRO A 640 -39.43 0.32 -18.07
CA PRO A 640 -40.63 0.18 -17.24
C PRO A 640 -40.41 -0.74 -16.02
N THR A 641 -41.10 -0.45 -14.91
CA THR A 641 -40.93 -1.11 -13.60
C THR A 641 -40.88 -2.64 -13.67
N ASP A 642 -41.79 -3.27 -14.41
CA ASP A 642 -41.86 -4.74 -14.52
C ASP A 642 -40.68 -5.32 -15.29
N ALA A 643 -40.18 -4.62 -16.30
CA ALA A 643 -39.01 -5.03 -17.06
C ALA A 643 -37.72 -4.90 -16.22
N VAL A 644 -37.61 -3.80 -15.45
CA VAL A 644 -36.53 -3.62 -14.47
C VAL A 644 -36.57 -4.75 -13.43
N PHE A 645 -37.77 -5.08 -12.92
CA PHE A 645 -37.90 -6.15 -11.93
C PHE A 645 -37.57 -7.53 -12.50
N ALA A 646 -37.89 -7.81 -13.77
CA ALA A 646 -37.48 -9.04 -14.44
C ALA A 646 -35.94 -9.17 -14.51
N ASP A 647 -35.24 -8.06 -14.76
CA ASP A 647 -33.78 -8.02 -14.79
C ASP A 647 -33.18 -8.12 -13.37
N VAL A 648 -33.79 -7.46 -12.37
CA VAL A 648 -33.44 -7.63 -10.95
C VAL A 648 -33.58 -9.08 -10.53
N ARG A 649 -34.71 -9.72 -10.84
CA ARG A 649 -34.96 -11.14 -10.56
C ARG A 649 -33.90 -12.05 -11.17
N ARG A 650 -33.46 -11.76 -12.40
CA ARG A 650 -32.35 -12.47 -13.05
C ARG A 650 -31.02 -12.23 -12.33
N ALA A 651 -30.76 -10.99 -11.91
CA ALA A 651 -29.53 -10.63 -11.20
C ALA A 651 -29.45 -11.29 -9.80
N VAL A 652 -30.57 -11.48 -9.11
CA VAL A 652 -30.61 -12.02 -7.74
C VAL A 652 -30.88 -13.52 -7.65
N ALA A 653 -31.14 -14.21 -8.76
CA ALA A 653 -31.30 -15.67 -8.78
C ALA A 653 -30.03 -16.37 -8.22
N PRO A 654 -30.16 -17.48 -7.46
CA PRO A 654 -29.02 -18.26 -6.98
C PRO A 654 -28.26 -18.89 -8.15
N ASN A 655 -26.92 -18.88 -8.08
CA ASN A 655 -26.07 -19.50 -9.08
C ASN A 655 -26.24 -21.03 -8.99
N VAL A 656 -26.76 -21.65 -10.05
CA VAL A 656 -26.66 -23.10 -10.24
C VAL A 656 -25.20 -23.42 -10.58
N PRO A 657 -24.55 -24.37 -9.89
CA PRO A 657 -23.20 -24.81 -10.25
C PRO A 657 -23.21 -25.31 -11.69
N GLY A 658 -22.50 -24.61 -12.59
CA GLY A 658 -22.52 -24.86 -14.04
C GLY A 658 -22.91 -23.67 -14.92
N SER A 659 -23.25 -22.52 -14.33
CA SER A 659 -23.52 -21.30 -15.11
C SER A 659 -22.24 -20.48 -15.34
N ILE A 660 -21.70 -20.66 -16.55
CA ILE A 660 -20.64 -19.90 -17.26
C ILE A 660 -20.24 -18.58 -16.57
N GLU A 661 -19.03 -18.55 -15.98
CA GLU A 661 -18.31 -17.29 -15.72
C GLU A 661 -18.33 -16.45 -17.01
N LYS A 662 -18.71 -15.17 -16.94
CA LYS A 662 -18.57 -14.25 -18.08
C LYS A 662 -17.09 -14.21 -18.47
N ARG A 663 -16.73 -14.98 -19.49
CA ARG A 663 -15.40 -14.99 -20.13
C ARG A 663 -14.94 -13.56 -20.39
N SER A 664 -13.68 -13.26 -20.07
CA SER A 664 -13.12 -11.92 -20.29
C SER A 664 -13.22 -11.54 -21.77
N THR A 665 -13.24 -10.25 -22.09
CA THR A 665 -13.29 -9.79 -23.49
C THR A 665 -12.13 -10.34 -24.30
N LEU A 666 -10.95 -10.46 -23.69
CA LEU A 666 -9.80 -11.14 -24.28
C LEU A 666 -10.10 -12.61 -24.61
N ASP A 667 -10.72 -13.37 -23.72
CA ASP A 667 -11.07 -14.79 -23.98
C ASP A 667 -12.06 -14.92 -25.13
N ARG A 668 -13.01 -13.99 -25.25
CA ARG A 668 -13.98 -13.94 -26.35
C ARG A 668 -13.31 -13.61 -27.67
N LEU A 669 -12.30 -12.73 -27.67
CA LEU A 669 -11.49 -12.43 -28.85
C LEU A 669 -10.60 -13.63 -29.24
N ARG A 670 -9.95 -14.27 -28.27
CA ARG A 670 -9.11 -15.46 -28.49
C ARG A 670 -9.88 -16.63 -29.06
N GLN A 671 -11.13 -16.85 -28.64
CA GLN A 671 -11.99 -17.90 -29.19
C GLN A 671 -12.39 -17.68 -30.64
N LYS A 672 -12.42 -16.42 -31.08
CA LYS A 672 -12.66 -16.08 -32.49
C LYS A 672 -11.37 -16.15 -33.32
N SER A 673 -10.20 -16.31 -32.68
CA SER A 673 -8.92 -16.38 -33.35
C SER A 673 -8.56 -17.82 -33.73
N PRO A 674 -8.23 -18.11 -35.01
CA PRO A 674 -7.79 -19.43 -35.45
C PRO A 674 -6.56 -19.97 -34.71
N THR A 675 -5.69 -19.06 -34.22
CA THR A 675 -4.45 -19.40 -33.51
C THR A 675 -4.54 -19.17 -32.00
N GLY A 676 -5.69 -18.71 -31.49
CA GLY A 676 -5.86 -18.29 -30.10
C GLY A 676 -5.08 -17.02 -29.71
N THR A 677 -4.35 -16.41 -30.66
CA THR A 677 -3.53 -15.22 -30.43
C THR A 677 -4.26 -13.98 -30.92
N VAL A 678 -4.17 -12.89 -30.15
CA VAL A 678 -4.75 -11.59 -30.47
C VAL A 678 -3.65 -10.56 -30.33
N TYR A 679 -3.40 -9.79 -31.39
CA TYR A 679 -2.40 -8.73 -31.42
C TYR A 679 -3.07 -7.35 -31.38
N VAL A 680 -2.66 -6.52 -30.44
CA VAL A 680 -3.13 -5.14 -30.29
C VAL A 680 -1.98 -4.16 -30.43
N VAL A 681 -2.11 -3.28 -31.43
CA VAL A 681 -1.12 -2.27 -31.74
C VAL A 681 -1.72 -0.88 -31.56
N PHE A 682 -1.15 -0.09 -30.65
CA PHE A 682 -1.50 1.33 -30.51
C PHE A 682 -0.77 2.17 -31.54
N VAL A 683 -1.48 3.10 -32.18
CA VAL A 683 -0.93 3.98 -33.22
C VAL A 683 -0.90 5.41 -32.69
N LEU A 684 0.29 5.89 -32.33
CA LEU A 684 0.53 7.17 -31.68
C LEU A 684 1.42 8.09 -32.53
N GLY A 685 1.33 9.40 -32.27
CA GLY A 685 2.09 10.43 -33.00
C GLY A 685 1.31 11.74 -33.12
N GLY A 686 2.01 12.84 -33.37
CA GLY A 686 1.40 14.18 -33.38
C GLY A 686 0.34 14.36 -34.47
N PRO A 687 -0.62 15.30 -34.32
CA PRO A 687 -1.57 15.60 -35.38
C PRO A 687 -0.82 16.01 -36.67
N GLY A 688 -1.19 15.46 -37.82
CA GLY A 688 -0.46 15.68 -39.09
C GLY A 688 0.67 14.68 -39.39
N SER A 689 0.96 13.73 -38.49
CA SER A 689 2.04 12.75 -38.69
C SER A 689 1.75 11.64 -39.70
N GLY A 690 0.53 11.56 -40.25
CA GLY A 690 0.18 10.55 -41.27
C GLY A 690 -0.33 9.21 -40.74
N LYS A 691 -0.58 9.07 -39.42
CA LYS A 691 -1.15 7.85 -38.77
C LYS A 691 -2.30 7.21 -39.55
N GLY A 692 -3.37 7.97 -39.83
CA GLY A 692 -4.55 7.43 -40.50
C GLY A 692 -4.23 6.86 -41.89
N THR A 693 -3.39 7.55 -42.66
CA THR A 693 -2.94 7.06 -43.97
C THR A 693 -2.15 5.75 -43.86
N GLN A 694 -1.34 5.61 -42.82
CA GLN A 694 -0.60 4.38 -42.57
C GLN A 694 -1.53 3.26 -42.07
N CYS A 695 -2.49 3.56 -41.20
CA CYS A 695 -3.54 2.62 -40.78
C CYS A 695 -4.32 2.05 -41.96
N ASP A 696 -4.71 2.90 -42.93
CA ASP A 696 -5.40 2.47 -44.15
C ASP A 696 -4.54 1.50 -44.98
N MET A 697 -3.24 1.78 -45.12
CA MET A 697 -2.31 0.90 -45.82
C MET A 697 -2.06 -0.42 -45.08
N ILE A 698 -1.93 -0.39 -43.75
CA ILE A 698 -1.76 -1.61 -42.92
C ILE A 698 -3.03 -2.46 -43.01
N LYS A 699 -4.21 -1.85 -42.97
CA LYS A 699 -5.49 -2.56 -43.16
C LYS A 699 -5.54 -3.22 -44.54
N ALA A 700 -5.21 -2.50 -45.61
CA ALA A 700 -5.30 -2.98 -46.97
C ALA A 700 -4.27 -4.09 -47.30
N GLN A 701 -3.05 -3.99 -46.79
CA GLN A 701 -1.94 -4.87 -47.20
C GLN A 701 -1.53 -5.91 -46.15
N LEU A 702 -1.81 -5.69 -44.85
CA LEU A 702 -1.35 -6.55 -43.75
C LEU A 702 -2.49 -7.22 -42.97
N GLY A 703 -3.75 -6.91 -43.31
CA GLY A 703 -4.93 -7.58 -42.75
C GLY A 703 -5.20 -7.24 -41.28
N TYR A 704 -4.77 -6.07 -40.81
CA TYR A 704 -5.17 -5.56 -39.50
C TYR A 704 -6.55 -4.91 -39.57
N PHE A 705 -7.33 -5.06 -38.51
CA PHE A 705 -8.59 -4.35 -38.34
C PHE A 705 -8.32 -2.99 -37.68
N HIS A 706 -8.55 -1.92 -38.42
CA HIS A 706 -8.35 -0.55 -37.95
C HIS A 706 -9.57 -0.05 -37.19
N ILE A 707 -9.33 0.41 -35.96
CA ILE A 707 -10.31 1.05 -35.09
C ILE A 707 -9.82 2.46 -34.79
N SER A 708 -10.53 3.45 -35.32
CA SER A 708 -10.28 4.86 -35.06
C SER A 708 -11.27 5.38 -34.04
N SER A 709 -10.77 5.74 -32.85
CA SER A 709 -11.58 6.35 -31.78
C SER A 709 -12.35 7.58 -32.28
N GLY A 710 -11.71 8.40 -33.13
CA GLY A 710 -12.34 9.57 -33.72
C GLY A 710 -13.49 9.25 -34.69
N ASP A 711 -13.39 8.14 -35.45
CA ASP A 711 -14.48 7.72 -36.35
C ASP A 711 -15.64 7.09 -35.58
N LEU A 712 -15.35 6.32 -34.53
CA LEU A 712 -16.38 5.81 -33.63
C LEU A 712 -17.19 6.96 -33.01
N LEU A 713 -16.52 7.99 -32.50
CA LEU A 713 -17.18 9.18 -31.94
C LEU A 713 -17.96 9.97 -33.01
N ARG A 714 -17.43 10.12 -34.23
CA ARG A 714 -18.16 10.78 -35.33
C ARG A 714 -19.39 10.00 -35.76
N ALA A 715 -19.35 8.67 -35.76
CA ALA A 715 -20.51 7.83 -36.05
C ALA A 715 -21.61 8.03 -35.00
N GLU A 716 -21.24 8.14 -33.72
CA GLU A 716 -22.19 8.46 -32.65
C GLU A 716 -22.79 9.87 -32.78
N ILE A 717 -21.98 10.88 -33.17
CA ILE A 717 -22.49 12.23 -33.48
C ILE A 717 -23.48 12.18 -34.65
N ALA A 718 -23.15 11.45 -35.72
CA ALA A 718 -23.98 11.34 -36.91
C ALA A 718 -25.34 10.66 -36.61
N ALA A 719 -25.41 9.81 -35.58
CA ALA A 719 -26.65 9.21 -35.11
C ALA A 719 -27.62 10.21 -34.45
N LYS A 720 -27.19 11.46 -34.19
CA LYS A 720 -28.00 12.57 -33.63
C LYS A 720 -28.74 12.22 -32.33
N THR A 721 -28.21 11.29 -31.55
CA THR A 721 -28.73 10.98 -30.20
C THR A 721 -28.36 12.10 -29.21
N PRO A 722 -29.02 12.22 -28.06
CA PRO A 722 -28.61 13.17 -27.01
C PRO A 722 -27.13 13.00 -26.61
N LEU A 723 -26.67 11.75 -26.57
CA LEU A 723 -25.26 11.40 -26.37
C LEU A 723 -24.38 11.92 -27.52
N GLY A 724 -24.78 11.70 -28.78
CA GLY A 724 -24.08 12.21 -29.96
C GLY A 724 -23.96 13.74 -29.98
N LEU A 725 -24.99 14.47 -29.56
CA LEU A 725 -24.97 15.94 -29.45
C LEU A 725 -24.01 16.42 -28.35
N SER A 726 -23.96 15.72 -27.21
CA SER A 726 -23.00 15.98 -26.12
C SER A 726 -21.55 15.75 -26.57
N ILE A 727 -21.29 14.62 -27.26
CA ILE A 727 -19.98 14.32 -27.85
C ILE A 727 -19.58 15.42 -28.85
N GLN A 728 -20.53 15.91 -29.65
CA GLN A 728 -20.28 17.00 -30.61
C GLN A 728 -19.76 18.27 -29.91
N SER A 729 -20.39 18.69 -28.80
CA SER A 729 -19.93 19.85 -28.02
C SER A 729 -18.51 19.64 -27.48
N LEU A 730 -18.23 18.47 -26.88
CA LEU A 730 -16.91 18.16 -26.31
C LEU A 730 -15.80 18.17 -27.37
N ILE A 731 -16.07 17.62 -28.57
CA ILE A 731 -15.11 17.58 -29.67
C ILE A 731 -14.82 18.98 -30.21
N VAL A 732 -15.85 19.83 -30.38
CA VAL A 732 -15.70 21.23 -30.83
C VAL A 732 -14.87 22.03 -29.82
N GLU A 733 -15.06 21.80 -28.52
CA GLU A 733 -14.29 22.44 -27.44
C GLU A 733 -12.86 21.88 -27.28
N GLY A 734 -12.50 20.81 -27.99
CA GLY A 734 -11.21 20.13 -27.86
C GLY A 734 -11.03 19.36 -26.56
N LYS A 735 -12.14 19.04 -25.85
CA LYS A 735 -12.14 18.27 -24.61
C LYS A 735 -12.20 16.76 -24.89
N LEU A 736 -11.69 15.97 -23.95
CA LEU A 736 -11.75 14.50 -24.04
C LEU A 736 -13.16 14.00 -23.69
N VAL A 737 -13.62 13.02 -24.46
CA VAL A 737 -14.86 12.29 -24.19
C VAL A 737 -14.58 11.25 -23.09
N ASP A 738 -15.60 10.93 -22.29
CA ASP A 738 -15.51 9.98 -21.17
C ASP A 738 -14.80 8.66 -21.54
N ASP A 739 -13.88 8.23 -20.69
CA ASP A 739 -13.00 7.08 -20.92
C ASP A 739 -13.80 5.77 -21.02
N ASP A 740 -14.85 5.59 -20.21
CA ASP A 740 -15.68 4.38 -20.22
C ASP A 740 -16.51 4.27 -21.48
N LEU A 741 -16.99 5.41 -22.01
CA LEU A 741 -17.69 5.43 -23.28
C LEU A 741 -16.76 5.03 -24.44
N ILE A 742 -15.58 5.65 -24.55
CA ILE A 742 -14.61 5.33 -25.61
C ILE A 742 -14.19 3.86 -25.53
N LEU A 743 -13.88 3.36 -24.34
CA LEU A 743 -13.51 1.95 -24.14
C LEU A 743 -14.63 1.00 -24.55
N THR A 744 -15.88 1.32 -24.22
CA THR A 744 -17.06 0.52 -24.64
C THR A 744 -17.22 0.48 -26.15
N LEU A 745 -17.01 1.62 -26.84
CA LEU A 745 -17.07 1.69 -28.30
C LEU A 745 -15.96 0.86 -28.95
N ILE A 746 -14.73 0.97 -28.45
CA ILE A 746 -13.58 0.19 -28.95
C ILE A 746 -13.81 -1.31 -28.71
N GLU A 747 -14.20 -1.70 -27.50
CA GLU A 747 -14.51 -3.08 -27.13
C GLU A 747 -15.59 -3.69 -28.04
N THR A 748 -16.67 -2.94 -28.27
CA THR A 748 -17.77 -3.36 -29.15
C THR A 748 -17.28 -3.52 -30.59
N ALA A 749 -16.46 -2.59 -31.09
CA ALA A 749 -15.89 -2.67 -32.43
C ALA A 749 -14.95 -3.87 -32.59
N MET A 750 -14.11 -4.16 -31.58
CA MET A 750 -13.21 -5.32 -31.58
C MET A 750 -13.99 -6.64 -31.59
N LEU A 751 -15.03 -6.76 -30.75
CA LEU A 751 -15.83 -7.98 -30.66
C LEU A 751 -16.68 -8.23 -31.91
N LYS A 752 -17.17 -7.15 -32.54
CA LYS A 752 -18.00 -7.21 -33.76
C LYS A 752 -17.19 -7.55 -35.00
N SER A 753 -15.93 -7.12 -35.08
CA SER A 753 -15.10 -7.34 -36.27
C SER A 753 -14.77 -8.82 -36.52
N GLY A 754 -14.63 -9.61 -35.45
CA GLY A 754 -14.13 -10.98 -35.54
C GLY A 754 -12.65 -11.08 -35.94
N ALA A 755 -11.93 -9.95 -35.94
CA ALA A 755 -10.51 -9.92 -36.26
C ALA A 755 -9.63 -10.35 -35.08
N CYS A 756 -8.37 -10.64 -35.37
CA CYS A 756 -7.37 -11.04 -34.37
C CYS A 756 -6.21 -10.05 -34.26
N ASN A 757 -6.08 -9.16 -35.24
CA ASN A 757 -5.01 -8.16 -35.32
C ASN A 757 -5.67 -6.79 -35.35
N PHE A 758 -5.40 -5.95 -34.35
CA PHE A 758 -6.08 -4.67 -34.16
C PHE A 758 -5.10 -3.50 -34.18
N LEU A 759 -5.46 -2.46 -34.93
CA LEU A 759 -4.83 -1.15 -34.85
C LEU A 759 -5.77 -0.20 -34.13
N ILE A 760 -5.35 0.33 -32.99
CA ILE A 760 -6.11 1.31 -32.23
C ILE A 760 -5.51 2.68 -32.50
N ASP A 761 -6.21 3.50 -33.28
CA ASP A 761 -5.77 4.83 -33.72
C ASP A 761 -6.52 5.94 -32.97
N GLY A 762 -5.79 7.00 -32.64
CA GLY A 762 -6.27 8.14 -31.86
C GLY A 762 -6.56 7.84 -30.39
N PHE A 763 -6.13 6.66 -29.91
CA PHE A 763 -6.23 6.17 -28.53
C PHE A 763 -5.03 5.25 -28.24
N PRO A 764 -4.45 5.24 -27.03
CA PRO A 764 -4.73 6.12 -25.90
C PRO A 764 -4.20 7.54 -26.12
N ARG A 765 -4.89 8.56 -25.58
CA ARG A 765 -4.44 9.96 -25.59
C ARG A 765 -3.76 10.39 -24.29
N ARG A 766 -3.98 9.62 -23.24
CA ARG A 766 -3.38 9.74 -21.91
C ARG A 766 -2.88 8.39 -21.42
N LEU A 767 -1.93 8.39 -20.50
CA LEU A 767 -1.36 7.16 -19.96
C LEU A 767 -2.40 6.30 -19.21
N ASP A 768 -3.31 6.91 -18.47
CA ASP A 768 -4.35 6.18 -17.73
C ASP A 768 -5.36 5.47 -18.64
N GLN A 769 -5.71 6.06 -19.79
CA GLN A 769 -6.51 5.38 -20.83
C GLN A 769 -5.85 4.08 -21.31
N ALA A 770 -4.51 4.07 -21.43
CA ALA A 770 -3.77 2.87 -21.80
C ALA A 770 -3.94 1.77 -20.74
N PHE A 771 -3.81 2.12 -19.46
CA PHE A 771 -4.00 1.17 -18.36
C PHE A 771 -5.43 0.65 -18.27
N LEU A 772 -6.43 1.52 -18.46
CA LEU A 772 -7.83 1.12 -18.46
C LEU A 772 -8.13 0.15 -19.61
N PHE A 773 -7.59 0.40 -20.81
CA PHE A 773 -7.70 -0.51 -21.94
C PHE A 773 -7.06 -1.87 -21.64
N GLU A 774 -5.83 -1.89 -21.11
CA GLU A 774 -5.14 -3.15 -20.82
C GLU A 774 -5.80 -3.98 -19.74
N LYS A 775 -6.46 -3.31 -18.78
CA LYS A 775 -7.21 -3.96 -17.71
C LYS A 775 -8.54 -4.53 -18.21
N ARG A 776 -9.25 -3.81 -19.08
CA ARG A 776 -10.61 -4.13 -19.51
C ARG A 776 -10.67 -5.02 -20.75
N ILE A 777 -9.78 -4.80 -21.72
CA ILE A 777 -9.90 -5.35 -23.07
C ILE A 777 -8.76 -6.32 -23.36
N ALA A 778 -7.53 -5.83 -23.55
CA ALA A 778 -6.37 -6.63 -23.95
C ALA A 778 -5.06 -5.88 -23.73
N LYS A 779 -3.96 -6.60 -23.53
CA LYS A 779 -2.61 -6.00 -23.39
C LYS A 779 -2.17 -5.35 -24.71
N CYS A 780 -1.41 -4.26 -24.62
CA CYS A 780 -0.78 -3.66 -25.80
C CYS A 780 0.50 -4.45 -26.13
N ASP A 781 0.62 -4.92 -27.38
CA ASP A 781 1.79 -5.67 -27.85
C ASP A 781 2.85 -4.74 -28.43
N LEU A 782 2.42 -3.69 -29.15
CA LEU A 782 3.31 -2.75 -29.80
C LEU A 782 2.68 -1.34 -29.87
N VAL A 783 3.50 -0.32 -29.71
CA VAL A 783 3.16 1.08 -30.02
C VAL A 783 3.91 1.49 -31.29
N LEU A 784 3.17 1.77 -32.36
CA LEU A 784 3.70 2.42 -33.56
C LEU A 784 3.68 3.93 -33.35
N TYR A 785 4.86 4.51 -33.11
CA TYR A 785 5.01 5.94 -32.84
C TYR A 785 5.55 6.68 -34.07
N PHE A 786 4.69 7.47 -34.72
CA PHE A 786 5.04 8.29 -35.88
C PHE A 786 5.60 9.63 -35.42
N ASP A 787 6.93 9.76 -35.51
CA ASP A 787 7.68 10.93 -35.06
C ASP A 787 7.95 11.89 -36.22
N ALA A 788 7.63 13.16 -36.02
CA ALA A 788 8.01 14.24 -36.93
C ALA A 788 8.14 15.54 -36.15
N PRO A 789 9.03 16.46 -36.58
CA PRO A 789 9.16 17.78 -35.97
C PRO A 789 7.86 18.58 -36.02
N ASP A 790 7.62 19.40 -35.01
CA ASP A 790 6.42 20.21 -34.85
C ASP A 790 6.18 21.12 -36.06
N GLU A 791 7.24 21.68 -36.66
CA GLU A 791 7.17 22.52 -37.85
C GLU A 791 6.58 21.76 -39.04
N VAL A 792 6.97 20.50 -39.22
CA VAL A 792 6.47 19.62 -40.30
C VAL A 792 5.01 19.25 -40.04
N LEU A 793 4.65 18.97 -38.79
CA LEU A 793 3.29 18.63 -38.39
C LEU A 793 2.33 19.81 -38.62
N VAL A 794 2.73 21.02 -38.21
CA VAL A 794 1.96 22.25 -38.41
C VAL A 794 1.77 22.53 -39.89
N GLN A 795 2.84 22.48 -40.70
CA GLN A 795 2.77 22.70 -42.14
C GLN A 795 1.78 21.73 -42.82
N ARG A 796 1.85 20.44 -42.49
CA ARG A 796 0.95 19.41 -43.03
C ARG A 796 -0.51 19.64 -42.64
N LEU A 797 -0.77 20.13 -41.43
CA LEU A 797 -2.13 20.45 -40.97
C LEU A 797 -2.69 21.69 -41.70
N LEU A 798 -1.86 22.71 -41.93
CA LEU A 798 -2.25 23.89 -42.70
C LEU A 798 -2.58 23.55 -44.16
N ASP A 799 -1.77 22.72 -44.81
CA ASP A 799 -1.99 22.30 -46.20
C ASP A 799 -3.20 21.37 -46.34
N ARG A 800 -3.51 20.58 -45.30
CA ARG A 800 -4.72 19.78 -45.20
C ARG A 800 -5.99 20.63 -45.03
N GLY A 801 -5.91 21.72 -44.26
CA GLY A 801 -7.03 22.67 -44.09
C GLY A 801 -7.45 23.31 -45.42
N LYS A 802 -6.47 23.59 -46.30
CA LYS A 802 -6.72 24.14 -47.65
C LYS A 802 -7.36 23.16 -48.63
N SER A 803 -7.16 21.85 -48.45
CA SER A 803 -7.50 20.82 -49.45
C SER A 803 -8.67 19.91 -49.06
N SER A 804 -9.09 19.84 -47.80
CA SER A 804 -10.01 18.79 -47.30
C SER A 804 -11.33 19.25 -46.67
N GLY A 805 -11.62 20.55 -46.64
CA GLY A 805 -12.94 21.06 -46.21
C GLY A 805 -13.30 20.81 -44.73
N ARG A 806 -12.31 20.59 -43.85
CA ARG A 806 -12.55 20.55 -42.39
C ARG A 806 -12.57 21.97 -41.83
N SER A 807 -13.67 22.36 -41.21
CA SER A 807 -13.95 23.71 -40.70
C SER A 807 -13.11 24.14 -39.49
N ASP A 808 -12.33 23.25 -38.89
CA ASP A 808 -11.80 23.44 -37.52
C ASP A 808 -10.27 23.62 -37.45
N ASP A 809 -9.55 23.50 -38.58
CA ASP A 809 -8.08 23.60 -38.66
C ASP A 809 -7.61 25.07 -38.77
N ASN A 810 -7.89 25.88 -37.74
CA ASN A 810 -7.28 27.20 -37.56
C ASN A 810 -5.94 27.09 -36.79
N THR A 811 -5.04 28.07 -36.97
CA THR A 811 -3.68 28.06 -36.37
C THR A 811 -3.71 27.86 -34.85
N SER A 812 -4.70 28.43 -34.15
CA SER A 812 -4.83 28.31 -32.70
C SER A 812 -5.25 26.90 -32.24
N THR A 813 -6.11 26.23 -33.01
CA THR A 813 -6.53 24.83 -32.75
C THR A 813 -5.39 23.86 -33.01
N ILE A 814 -4.59 24.09 -34.06
CA ILE A 814 -3.42 23.27 -34.39
C ILE A 814 -2.40 23.30 -33.25
N GLN A 815 -2.07 24.50 -32.74
CA GLN A 815 -1.14 24.65 -31.61
C GLN A 815 -1.65 23.96 -30.34
N LYS A 816 -2.94 24.13 -30.00
CA LYS A 816 -3.54 23.45 -28.83
C LYS A 816 -3.45 21.92 -28.95
N ARG A 817 -3.78 21.36 -30.12
CA ARG A 817 -3.72 19.90 -30.35
C ARG A 817 -2.30 19.36 -30.26
N LEU A 818 -1.31 20.13 -30.67
CA LEU A 818 0.10 19.75 -30.57
C LEU A 818 0.58 19.83 -29.12
N ALA A 819 0.21 20.89 -28.39
CA ALA A 819 0.51 21.03 -26.97
C ALA A 819 -0.11 19.90 -26.14
N THR A 820 -1.40 19.58 -26.35
CA THR A 820 -2.08 18.46 -25.68
C THR A 820 -1.40 17.13 -26.00
N PHE A 821 -0.97 16.91 -27.24
CA PHE A 821 -0.26 15.69 -27.60
C PHE A 821 1.06 15.54 -26.82
N HIS A 822 1.87 16.61 -26.74
CA HIS A 822 3.14 16.59 -25.99
C HIS A 822 2.93 16.44 -24.48
N GLN A 823 1.91 17.08 -23.91
CA GLN A 823 1.64 17.05 -22.48
C GLN A 823 0.97 15.75 -22.02
N GLU A 824 0.03 15.21 -22.80
CA GLU A 824 -0.83 14.10 -22.37
C GLU A 824 -0.52 12.77 -23.05
N SER A 825 -0.19 12.78 -24.35
CA SER A 825 -0.01 11.54 -25.14
C SER A 825 1.42 11.02 -25.15
N VAL A 826 2.43 11.89 -25.16
CA VAL A 826 3.85 11.50 -25.09
C VAL A 826 4.20 10.69 -23.83
N PRO A 827 3.66 10.99 -22.63
CA PRO A 827 3.85 10.12 -21.46
C PRO A 827 3.44 8.67 -21.67
N ALA A 828 2.40 8.39 -22.48
CA ALA A 828 2.04 7.02 -22.82
C ALA A 828 3.10 6.35 -23.70
N VAL A 829 3.67 7.08 -24.67
CA VAL A 829 4.78 6.59 -25.50
C VAL A 829 6.01 6.30 -24.62
N GLN A 830 6.41 7.22 -23.76
CA GLN A 830 7.54 7.05 -22.84
C GLN A 830 7.35 5.84 -21.92
N HIS A 831 6.12 5.65 -21.42
CA HIS A 831 5.78 4.50 -20.61
C HIS A 831 6.01 3.18 -21.36
N TYR A 832 5.56 3.04 -22.61
CA TYR A 832 5.78 1.81 -23.37
C TYR A 832 7.23 1.67 -23.87
N GLN A 833 7.94 2.78 -24.05
CA GLN A 833 9.35 2.80 -24.47
C GLN A 833 10.24 2.12 -23.42
N GLN A 834 9.97 2.34 -22.12
CA GLN A 834 10.73 1.72 -21.03
C GLN A 834 10.60 0.19 -20.99
N PHE A 835 9.55 -0.36 -21.62
CA PHE A 835 9.32 -1.80 -21.75
C PHE A 835 9.74 -2.36 -23.12
N GLY A 836 10.41 -1.56 -23.96
CA GLY A 836 10.84 -1.98 -25.30
C GLY A 836 9.69 -2.23 -26.28
N LYS A 837 8.48 -1.70 -26.01
CA LYS A 837 7.27 -1.92 -26.82
C LYS A 837 7.00 -0.81 -27.84
N VAL A 838 7.90 0.16 -28.01
CA VAL A 838 7.71 1.28 -28.94
C VAL A 838 8.59 1.10 -30.15
N ALA A 839 7.96 1.12 -31.32
CA ALA A 839 8.64 1.25 -32.60
C ALA A 839 8.47 2.68 -33.11
N LYS A 840 9.56 3.43 -33.07
CA LYS A 840 9.62 4.80 -33.56
C LYS A 840 9.83 4.83 -35.06
N ILE A 841 8.92 5.48 -35.78
CA ILE A 841 8.91 5.59 -37.25
C ILE A 841 9.12 7.07 -37.61
N ASP A 842 10.14 7.36 -38.42
CA ASP A 842 10.34 8.69 -38.99
C ASP A 842 9.22 9.01 -39.99
N ALA A 843 8.33 9.91 -39.62
CA ALA A 843 7.17 10.31 -40.39
C ALA A 843 7.42 11.47 -41.36
N VAL A 844 8.66 11.99 -41.47
CA VAL A 844 9.01 13.06 -42.41
C VAL A 844 9.09 12.55 -43.85
N ARG A 845 9.47 11.28 -44.02
CA ARG A 845 9.69 10.61 -45.32
C ARG A 845 8.41 10.46 -46.14
N SER A 846 8.55 10.02 -47.40
CA SER A 846 7.41 9.75 -48.28
C SER A 846 6.51 8.65 -47.73
N LYS A 847 5.21 8.70 -48.06
CA LYS A 847 4.18 7.75 -47.62
C LYS A 847 4.62 6.28 -47.77
N ASP A 848 5.22 5.93 -48.91
CA ASP A 848 5.64 4.56 -49.21
C ASP A 848 6.90 4.14 -48.46
N ALA A 849 7.84 5.07 -48.22
CA ALA A 849 9.03 4.80 -47.41
C ALA A 849 8.65 4.55 -45.95
N VAL A 850 7.78 5.40 -45.38
CA VAL A 850 7.21 5.23 -44.04
C VAL A 850 6.51 3.87 -43.94
N PHE A 851 5.70 3.51 -44.93
CA PHE A 851 4.98 2.25 -44.91
C PHE A 851 5.91 1.03 -45.03
N THR A 852 7.04 1.16 -45.72
CA THR A 852 8.09 0.13 -45.77
C THR A 852 8.70 -0.12 -44.38
N ASP A 853 8.95 0.95 -43.62
CA ASP A 853 9.43 0.85 -42.24
C ASP A 853 8.39 0.19 -41.32
N VAL A 854 7.12 0.57 -41.47
CA VAL A 854 6.00 -0.06 -40.76
C VAL A 854 5.88 -1.55 -41.07
N LYS A 855 6.00 -1.96 -42.34
CA LYS A 855 5.99 -3.38 -42.75
C LYS A 855 7.09 -4.17 -42.06
N ARG A 856 8.30 -3.62 -42.01
CA ARG A 856 9.44 -4.26 -41.32
C ARG A 856 9.19 -4.43 -39.83
N VAL A 857 8.64 -3.41 -39.16
CA VAL A 857 8.33 -3.46 -37.74
C VAL A 857 7.23 -4.47 -37.43
N LEU A 858 6.10 -4.42 -38.16
CA LEU A 858 4.98 -5.35 -37.95
C LEU A 858 5.30 -6.78 -38.39
N GLY A 859 6.23 -6.95 -39.32
CA GLY A 859 6.76 -8.25 -39.72
C GLY A 859 7.58 -8.94 -38.63
N ASN A 860 8.21 -8.20 -37.71
CA ASN A 860 8.95 -8.76 -36.58
C ASN A 860 8.04 -9.10 -35.37
N LEU A 861 6.78 -8.66 -35.38
CA LEU A 861 5.79 -8.91 -34.32
C LEU A 861 5.04 -10.23 -34.53
N ARG A 862 4.94 -10.67 -35.80
CA ARG A 862 4.38 -11.96 -36.22
C ARG A 862 5.51 -12.97 -36.37
#